data_AF-A0A512TNH9-F1
#
_entry.id   AF-A0A512TNH9-F1
#
_cell.length_a   1.000
_cell.length_b   1.000
_cell.length_c   1.000
_cell.angle_alpha   90.00
_cell.angle_beta   90.00
_cell.angle_gamma   90.00
#
_symmetry.space_group_name_H-M   'P 1'
#
loop_
_entity.id
_entity.type
_entity.pdbx_description
1 polymer ?
#
loop_
_entity_poly.entity_id
_entity_poly.type
_entity_poly.pdbx_seq_one_letter_code
_entity_poly.pdbx_strand_id
1 'polypeptide(L)'
;MIKNLKSIFSLVLCVILMLTISLFPTKKVQAATSFAKGADVGWLPQMEEDGFIFKNDEGKEEDCLQILKDHGIDSIRLRTWVNPSDDSHAGHCSTDETVAMAVRAKDMGFRIMIDFHYSDSWADPGKQVIPEAWKDDDLEQLKTHVYDYTKDVMTKLKDAGVIPEWVQVGNEINPGMLLPIGNITNPSNLAQLINNGYDAVKEVSPTTKVILHRANGYKNSEFRSFFDKLKANNAKYDVIGVSYYPEGVYTDTIDDLGNNLNDMASRYDKEVMVVEVGSDCSIDEVNAHNMLVAVQKKVSEVPNGKGIGVFYWEPEGAKSWSGYSMSAWNGYDGNDNDGQPTKAMDAFLPGEVELNLNPVIGISLDKEEATVEVGSTVTINATLTPSDSTYKGVIFSSSDESIAKINTSNGIVIGMAPGVVTITATSYDQHITATCQITVIQSRNLIKNSSFELDKENWNVAGDTNSVTFENDSYKGDKALHYYNGDFEASQIITGLENGFYKLSAWASGGGEEKLSEIFAVNENGQRYSEPFINTGWDVWNKFIVNNIEVTDGKVTIGANVKMNDAGGQWGNIDEFELIQISTEINKSPIINSIVTTPESVTLAPGETKKLTAKVDGENGADETVIWSSSDESNKVTVDKNGLVSVEEDATLGDYEIKAVSTVDKSKFGITKIKVVNDPDNSGKDNSESDKKQLTITKQPDDLTLNEGQIARFNIEVTGKAPFNYQWQKNCKDLEDDKNLYGANEATLTIENVTTSDSGVYICKVTDYIGNETTSSAVRLSVNSDSSSTDNNNSNVSSSSSHRHHHSSNSSSNESSNNNGEKTNLNQGSSITSEDANIITALGEGTQAEKAKEFVASNGNKLFITPIYKNGKSMGTIIKSEGLSLATTIYMDKKVSEDVGIYKYVPSLNKYIKLSEGVVIENNTITLPTQANTTYLASTAEMLSRETIKQGWNKVNNNWYMVNGTGDLQVGWQKDNVGWAYLSPTNGVMQTNWLLDVGKWYYLKDNGYMATGWIKDGYTWYYCNADGSMAANTTIDGYHIGSNGAWIE
;
A
#
# COMPACT_ATOMS: atom_id res chain seq x y z
N MET A 1 81.69 29.11 46.21
CA MET A 1 80.50 28.40 46.72
C MET A 1 79.39 28.16 45.66
N ILE A 2 79.56 28.51 44.37
CA ILE A 2 78.44 28.52 43.39
C ILE A 2 78.39 27.29 42.45
N LYS A 3 79.51 26.60 42.16
CA LYS A 3 79.52 25.46 41.21
C LYS A 3 78.71 24.23 41.67
N ASN A 4 78.61 23.96 42.98
CA ASN A 4 77.94 22.76 43.48
C ASN A 4 76.41 22.85 43.49
N LEU A 5 75.83 24.07 43.52
CA LEU A 5 74.37 24.24 43.55
C LEU A 5 73.70 23.69 42.28
N LYS A 6 74.27 23.93 41.09
CA LYS A 6 73.68 23.48 39.82
C LYS A 6 73.64 21.95 39.69
N SER A 7 74.66 21.25 40.18
CA SER A 7 74.68 19.78 40.16
C SER A 7 73.63 19.20 41.11
N ILE A 8 73.50 19.76 42.32
CA ILE A 8 72.48 19.32 43.29
C ILE A 8 71.06 19.61 42.78
N PHE A 9 70.81 20.79 42.21
CA PHE A 9 69.50 21.12 41.64
C PHE A 9 69.13 20.21 40.45
N SER A 10 70.09 19.89 39.58
CA SER A 10 69.86 18.95 38.47
C SER A 10 69.59 17.53 38.97
N LEU A 11 70.30 17.06 40.00
CA LEU A 11 70.10 15.72 40.56
C LEU A 11 68.74 15.61 41.26
N VAL A 12 68.37 16.61 42.07
CA VAL A 12 67.05 16.68 42.73
C VAL A 12 65.92 16.75 41.70
N LEU A 13 66.07 17.54 40.63
CA LEU A 13 65.06 17.62 39.58
C LEU A 13 64.89 16.29 38.84
N CYS A 14 65.99 15.59 38.49
CA CYS A 14 65.91 14.26 37.88
C CYS A 14 65.31 13.20 38.81
N VAL A 15 65.63 13.21 40.10
CA VAL A 15 65.07 12.27 41.09
C VAL A 15 63.57 12.52 41.31
N ILE A 16 63.13 13.78 41.36
CA ILE A 16 61.70 14.13 41.41
C ILE A 16 61.00 13.65 40.12
N LEU A 17 61.58 13.90 38.94
CA LEU A 17 60.98 13.50 37.67
C LEU A 17 60.83 11.97 37.55
N MET A 18 61.82 11.20 38.01
CA MET A 18 61.74 9.73 38.06
C MET A 18 60.68 9.24 39.05
N LEU A 19 60.58 9.84 40.25
CA LEU A 19 59.54 9.49 41.23
C LEU A 19 58.12 9.84 40.78
N THR A 20 57.94 10.89 39.97
CA THR A 20 56.62 11.22 39.38
C THR A 20 56.20 10.27 38.26
N ILE A 21 57.13 9.59 37.59
CA ILE A 21 56.82 8.60 36.54
C ILE A 21 56.35 7.27 37.15
N SER A 22 56.81 6.93 38.36
CA SER A 22 56.44 5.69 39.08
C SER A 22 55.11 5.74 39.87
N LEU A 23 54.35 6.84 39.78
CA LEU A 23 53.12 7.04 40.58
C LEU A 23 51.83 7.26 39.75
N PHE A 24 51.91 7.25 38.43
CA PHE A 24 50.72 7.02 37.62
C PHE A 24 50.41 5.52 37.61
N PRO A 25 49.19 5.08 37.97
CA PRO A 25 48.79 3.72 37.62
C PRO A 25 48.84 3.65 36.10
N THR A 26 49.68 2.76 35.56
CA THR A 26 49.54 2.36 34.17
C THR A 26 48.17 1.73 34.03
N LYS A 27 47.18 2.50 33.53
CA LYS A 27 46.01 1.89 32.89
C LYS A 27 46.59 0.86 31.93
N LYS A 28 46.30 -0.42 32.16
CA LYS A 28 46.36 -1.36 31.05
C LYS A 28 45.50 -0.72 29.97
N VAL A 29 46.10 -0.43 28.82
CA VAL A 29 45.30 -0.27 27.62
C VAL A 29 44.71 -1.65 27.40
N GLN A 30 43.49 -1.84 27.91
CA GLN A 30 42.65 -2.94 27.47
C GLN A 30 42.64 -2.81 25.95
N ALA A 31 43.13 -3.84 25.26
CA ALA A 31 43.00 -3.86 23.81
C ALA A 31 41.51 -3.67 23.51
N ALA A 32 41.18 -2.76 22.60
CA ALA A 32 39.80 -2.62 22.16
C ALA A 32 39.34 -4.00 21.69
N THR A 33 38.26 -4.52 22.28
CA THR A 33 37.67 -5.80 21.86
C THR A 33 37.38 -5.68 20.38
N SER A 34 37.89 -6.62 19.58
CA SER A 34 37.67 -6.60 18.14
C SER A 34 36.17 -6.58 17.87
N PHE A 35 35.74 -5.71 16.98
CA PHE A 35 34.37 -5.66 16.50
C PHE A 35 33.92 -7.06 16.06
N ALA A 36 32.80 -7.56 16.55
CA ALA A 36 32.32 -8.90 16.22
C ALA A 36 31.65 -8.92 14.86
N LYS A 37 32.08 -9.86 14.01
CA LYS A 37 31.46 -10.18 12.73
C LYS A 37 30.85 -11.57 12.87
N GLY A 38 29.52 -11.63 12.94
CA GLY A 38 28.81 -12.77 13.49
C GLY A 38 27.80 -13.42 12.55
N ALA A 39 27.53 -14.70 12.81
CA ALA A 39 26.38 -15.43 12.29
C ALA A 39 25.67 -16.16 13.43
N ASP A 40 24.33 -16.17 13.46
CA ASP A 40 23.57 -17.22 14.15
C ASP A 40 23.46 -18.43 13.22
N VAL A 41 23.84 -19.60 13.71
CA VAL A 41 23.90 -20.86 12.93
C VAL A 41 23.12 -21.98 13.63
N GLY A 42 21.99 -21.62 14.23
CA GLY A 42 21.18 -22.55 15.01
C GLY A 42 20.43 -23.59 14.17
N TRP A 43 20.27 -23.41 12.85
CA TRP A 43 19.79 -24.49 11.98
C TRP A 43 20.88 -25.43 11.49
N LEU A 44 22.16 -25.04 11.47
CA LEU A 44 23.26 -25.90 11.00
C LEU A 44 23.23 -27.35 11.52
N PRO A 45 22.98 -27.67 12.81
CA PRO A 45 22.89 -29.05 13.28
C PRO A 45 21.77 -29.86 12.57
N GLN A 46 20.62 -29.22 12.37
CA GLN A 46 19.47 -29.83 11.69
C GLN A 46 19.75 -30.03 10.20
N MET A 47 20.31 -29.02 9.55
CA MET A 47 20.66 -29.08 8.12
C MET A 47 21.69 -30.18 7.83
N GLU A 48 22.63 -30.41 8.76
CA GLU A 48 23.60 -31.52 8.66
C GLU A 48 22.97 -32.90 8.91
N GLU A 49 21.96 -33.02 9.79
CA GLU A 49 21.22 -34.27 10.00
C GLU A 49 20.29 -34.61 8.82
N ASP A 50 19.64 -33.61 8.23
CA ASP A 50 18.87 -33.74 6.98
C ASP A 50 19.76 -34.03 5.76
N GLY A 51 21.08 -33.87 5.88
CA GLY A 51 22.06 -34.15 4.83
C GLY A 51 22.18 -33.04 3.76
N PHE A 52 21.92 -31.78 4.14
CA PHE A 52 22.14 -30.63 3.27
C PHE A 52 23.63 -30.46 2.94
N ILE A 53 23.94 -30.12 1.68
CA ILE A 53 25.33 -30.05 1.18
C ILE A 53 25.74 -28.59 0.98
N PHE A 54 26.46 -28.04 1.96
CA PHE A 54 27.09 -26.73 1.85
C PHE A 54 28.26 -26.76 0.86
N LYS A 55 28.38 -25.70 0.06
CA LYS A 55 29.38 -25.51 -0.99
C LYS A 55 30.06 -24.15 -0.82
N ASN A 56 31.35 -24.07 -1.12
CA ASN A 56 32.07 -22.81 -1.21
C ASN A 56 31.83 -22.10 -2.57
N ASP A 57 32.46 -20.94 -2.77
CA ASP A 57 32.35 -20.12 -3.99
C ASP A 57 32.81 -20.83 -5.28
N GLU A 58 33.67 -21.86 -5.17
CA GLU A 58 34.07 -22.71 -6.30
C GLU A 58 33.03 -23.82 -6.63
N GLY A 59 31.93 -23.87 -5.87
CA GLY A 59 30.90 -24.91 -5.93
C GLY A 59 31.32 -26.25 -5.32
N LYS A 60 32.42 -26.28 -4.57
CA LYS A 60 32.97 -27.48 -3.91
C LYS A 60 32.37 -27.64 -2.52
N GLU A 61 31.97 -28.87 -2.17
CA GLU A 61 31.58 -29.26 -0.81
C GLU A 61 32.62 -28.80 0.24
N GLU A 62 32.16 -28.11 1.28
CA GLU A 62 32.99 -27.53 2.33
C GLU A 62 32.17 -27.35 3.63
N ASP A 63 32.83 -27.34 4.78
CA ASP A 63 32.19 -27.12 6.08
C ASP A 63 31.57 -25.71 6.15
N CYS A 64 30.30 -25.60 6.56
CA CYS A 64 29.58 -24.31 6.64
C CYS A 64 30.32 -23.26 7.49
N LEU A 65 30.85 -23.67 8.66
CA LEU A 65 31.60 -22.77 9.52
C LEU A 65 32.95 -22.39 8.89
N GLN A 66 33.53 -23.22 8.03
CA GLN A 66 34.72 -22.84 7.26
C GLN A 66 34.38 -21.81 6.19
N ILE A 67 33.27 -21.97 5.45
CA ILE A 67 32.80 -21.00 4.45
C ILE A 67 32.53 -19.64 5.11
N LEU A 68 31.74 -19.61 6.20
CA LEU A 68 31.46 -18.39 6.97
C LEU A 68 32.75 -17.69 7.42
N LYS A 69 33.75 -18.45 7.85
CA LYS A 69 35.05 -17.93 8.28
C LYS A 69 35.86 -17.29 7.16
N ASP A 70 35.86 -17.90 5.97
CA ASP A 70 36.57 -17.38 4.81
C ASP A 70 35.88 -16.11 4.25
N HIS A 71 34.55 -15.98 4.44
CA HIS A 71 33.78 -14.74 4.29
C HIS A 71 33.97 -13.71 5.42
N GLY A 72 34.85 -13.98 6.40
CA GLY A 72 35.26 -13.01 7.43
C GLY A 72 34.40 -12.99 8.70
N ILE A 73 33.50 -13.95 8.90
CA ILE A 73 32.82 -14.17 10.19
C ILE A 73 33.88 -14.64 11.22
N ASP A 74 33.85 -14.04 12.42
CA ASP A 74 34.77 -14.34 13.53
C ASP A 74 34.04 -14.73 14.83
N SER A 75 32.71 -14.67 14.82
CA SER A 75 31.83 -14.92 15.96
C SER A 75 30.62 -15.77 15.55
N ILE A 76 30.16 -16.65 16.44
CA ILE A 76 28.99 -17.51 16.22
C ILE A 76 28.00 -17.34 17.37
N ARG A 77 26.73 -17.10 17.05
CA ARG A 77 25.58 -17.13 17.97
C ARG A 77 24.90 -18.49 17.85
N LEU A 78 24.48 -19.04 18.98
CA LEU A 78 23.74 -20.30 19.07
C LEU A 78 22.60 -20.13 20.07
N ARG A 79 21.36 -20.23 19.58
CA ARG A 79 20.18 -20.37 20.45
C ARG A 79 20.18 -21.70 21.20
N THR A 80 19.48 -21.72 22.34
CA THR A 80 19.24 -22.93 23.13
C THR A 80 17.83 -22.94 23.71
N TRP A 81 17.14 -24.07 23.54
CA TRP A 81 15.75 -24.31 23.97
C TRP A 81 15.71 -25.30 25.13
N VAL A 82 14.72 -25.14 26.02
CA VAL A 82 14.71 -25.84 27.32
C VAL A 82 14.45 -27.34 27.15
N ASN A 83 13.33 -27.70 26.52
CA ASN A 83 13.00 -29.06 26.09
C ASN A 83 12.47 -28.98 24.64
N PRO A 84 13.33 -28.98 23.61
CA PRO A 84 12.86 -29.08 22.24
C PRO A 84 12.10 -30.40 22.00
N SER A 85 11.38 -30.48 20.88
CA SER A 85 10.62 -31.68 20.49
C SER A 85 11.52 -32.91 20.28
N ASP A 86 10.98 -34.12 20.39
CA ASP A 86 11.65 -35.35 19.91
C ASP A 86 11.51 -35.54 18.37
N ASP A 87 10.96 -34.55 17.65
CA ASP A 87 10.70 -34.59 16.21
C ASP A 87 11.93 -34.15 15.40
N SER A 88 12.40 -34.99 14.46
CA SER A 88 13.63 -34.77 13.67
C SER A 88 13.56 -33.65 12.62
N HIS A 89 12.53 -32.79 12.66
CA HIS A 89 12.43 -31.58 11.86
C HIS A 89 12.05 -30.34 12.71
N ALA A 90 11.81 -30.51 14.02
CA ALA A 90 11.42 -29.44 14.94
C ALA A 90 12.07 -29.58 16.35
N GLY A 91 13.03 -30.48 16.50
CA GLY A 91 13.56 -30.97 17.79
C GLY A 91 14.98 -30.52 18.14
N HIS A 92 15.53 -29.56 17.41
CA HIS A 92 16.92 -29.12 17.54
C HIS A 92 17.08 -27.98 18.56
N CYS A 93 18.31 -27.49 18.70
CA CYS A 93 18.71 -26.46 19.67
C CYS A 93 18.63 -26.91 21.13
N SER A 94 18.70 -28.22 21.40
CA SER A 94 18.84 -28.76 22.76
C SER A 94 20.15 -28.31 23.40
N THR A 95 20.21 -28.30 24.74
CA THR A 95 21.44 -27.97 25.47
C THR A 95 22.68 -28.73 24.98
N ASP A 96 22.54 -30.01 24.69
CA ASP A 96 23.67 -30.87 24.36
C ASP A 96 24.13 -30.65 22.89
N GLU A 97 23.23 -30.33 21.96
CA GLU A 97 23.57 -29.82 20.62
C GLU A 97 24.24 -28.43 20.68
N THR A 98 23.67 -27.49 21.44
CA THR A 98 24.26 -26.16 21.64
C THR A 98 25.70 -26.27 22.15
N VAL A 99 25.95 -27.18 23.11
CA VAL A 99 27.31 -27.46 23.62
C VAL A 99 28.21 -28.07 22.53
N ALA A 100 27.73 -29.04 21.76
CA ALA A 100 28.51 -29.68 20.69
C ALA A 100 28.90 -28.68 19.57
N MET A 101 27.96 -27.87 19.10
CA MET A 101 28.22 -26.85 18.08
C MET A 101 29.12 -25.72 18.62
N ALA A 102 28.92 -25.31 19.88
CA ALA A 102 29.79 -24.33 20.53
C ALA A 102 31.24 -24.82 20.65
N VAL A 103 31.47 -26.11 20.92
CA VAL A 103 32.81 -26.73 20.91
C VAL A 103 33.42 -26.69 19.51
N ARG A 104 32.68 -27.13 18.48
CA ARG A 104 33.14 -27.12 17.07
C ARG A 104 33.57 -25.71 16.63
N ALA A 105 32.71 -24.72 16.81
CA ALA A 105 32.99 -23.33 16.47
C ALA A 105 34.20 -22.78 17.25
N LYS A 106 34.28 -23.03 18.57
CA LYS A 106 35.42 -22.59 19.40
C LYS A 106 36.74 -23.28 19.02
N ASP A 107 36.72 -24.54 18.58
CA ASP A 107 37.94 -25.24 18.10
C ASP A 107 38.35 -24.78 16.69
N MET A 108 37.41 -24.33 15.87
CA MET A 108 37.69 -23.57 14.64
C MET A 108 38.14 -22.12 14.92
N GLY A 109 38.08 -21.66 16.17
CA GLY A 109 38.61 -20.37 16.63
C GLY A 109 37.60 -19.22 16.64
N PHE A 110 36.30 -19.50 16.50
CA PHE A 110 35.24 -18.50 16.63
C PHE A 110 35.05 -18.04 18.08
N ARG A 111 34.61 -16.78 18.25
CA ARG A 111 34.01 -16.30 19.49
C ARG A 111 32.58 -16.82 19.62
N ILE A 112 32.14 -17.16 20.83
CA ILE A 112 30.82 -17.77 21.05
C ILE A 112 29.88 -16.81 21.78
N MET A 113 28.66 -16.69 21.26
CA MET A 113 27.48 -16.15 21.93
C MET A 113 26.46 -17.27 22.12
N ILE A 114 25.83 -17.35 23.28
CA ILE A 114 24.70 -18.26 23.54
C ILE A 114 23.44 -17.44 23.78
N ASP A 115 22.33 -17.84 23.17
CA ASP A 115 21.03 -17.18 23.35
C ASP A 115 19.99 -18.09 24.01
N PHE A 116 19.53 -17.67 25.18
CA PHE A 116 18.53 -18.40 25.95
C PHE A 116 17.13 -17.90 25.60
N HIS A 117 16.39 -18.69 24.82
CA HIS A 117 14.99 -18.40 24.52
C HIS A 117 14.07 -18.55 25.74
N TYR A 118 14.47 -19.34 26.75
CA TYR A 118 13.63 -19.74 27.89
C TYR A 118 12.24 -20.27 27.48
N SER A 119 12.23 -21.07 26.40
CA SER A 119 11.06 -21.68 25.78
C SER A 119 11.48 -23.04 25.20
N ASP A 120 10.52 -23.93 24.98
CA ASP A 120 10.72 -25.23 24.31
C ASP A 120 10.78 -25.11 22.77
N SER A 121 10.63 -23.90 22.25
CA SER A 121 10.68 -23.56 20.81
C SER A 121 10.99 -22.08 20.60
N TRP A 122 10.98 -21.60 19.35
CA TRP A 122 11.10 -20.18 18.97
C TRP A 122 10.42 -19.22 19.96
N ALA A 123 11.13 -18.16 20.31
CA ALA A 123 10.67 -17.09 21.19
C ALA A 123 11.01 -15.74 20.54
N ASP A 124 10.03 -14.85 20.45
CA ASP A 124 10.01 -13.67 19.58
C ASP A 124 9.04 -12.61 20.18
N PRO A 125 8.85 -11.42 19.56
CA PRO A 125 7.96 -10.38 20.10
C PRO A 125 6.47 -10.76 20.17
N GLY A 126 6.01 -11.74 19.39
CA GLY A 126 4.64 -12.25 19.42
C GLY A 126 4.47 -13.48 20.32
N LYS A 127 5.55 -14.23 20.58
CA LYS A 127 5.52 -15.52 21.28
C LYS A 127 6.67 -15.62 22.30
N GLN A 128 6.32 -15.59 23.58
CA GLN A 128 7.24 -15.79 24.71
C GLN A 128 6.68 -16.86 25.66
N VAL A 129 6.49 -18.06 25.11
CA VAL A 129 5.78 -19.18 25.74
C VAL A 129 6.63 -19.81 26.84
N ILE A 130 6.04 -20.00 28.03
CA ILE A 130 6.67 -20.75 29.12
C ILE A 130 6.80 -22.23 28.69
N PRO A 131 7.96 -22.89 28.94
CA PRO A 131 8.14 -24.32 28.73
C PRO A 131 6.99 -25.15 29.31
N GLU A 132 6.60 -26.22 28.64
CA GLU A 132 5.53 -27.14 29.06
C GLU A 132 5.84 -27.76 30.44
N ALA A 133 7.13 -27.92 30.76
CA ALA A 133 7.61 -28.36 32.07
C ALA A 133 7.44 -27.33 33.21
N TRP A 134 7.26 -26.04 32.90
CA TRP A 134 7.20 -24.91 33.87
C TRP A 134 5.86 -24.14 33.81
N LYS A 135 4.91 -24.56 32.97
CA LYS A 135 3.71 -23.76 32.61
C LYS A 135 2.77 -23.40 33.77
N ASP A 136 2.77 -24.22 34.83
CA ASP A 136 1.88 -24.10 35.99
C ASP A 136 2.59 -23.42 37.20
N ASP A 137 3.83 -22.94 37.01
CA ASP A 137 4.71 -22.44 38.08
C ASP A 137 4.48 -20.98 38.46
N ASP A 138 4.77 -20.64 39.73
CA ASP A 138 4.80 -19.25 40.19
C ASP A 138 6.12 -18.49 39.87
N LEU A 139 6.17 -17.21 40.21
CA LEU A 139 7.33 -16.35 39.95
C LEU A 139 8.62 -16.85 40.63
N GLU A 140 8.56 -17.38 41.86
CA GLU A 140 9.75 -17.86 42.58
C GLU A 140 10.24 -19.19 41.99
N GLN A 141 9.32 -20.04 41.55
CA GLN A 141 9.63 -21.25 40.79
C GLN A 141 10.28 -20.89 39.44
N LEU A 142 9.67 -20.00 38.64
CA LEU A 142 10.24 -19.56 37.35
C LEU A 142 11.60 -18.87 37.50
N LYS A 143 11.80 -18.05 38.55
CA LYS A 143 13.12 -17.50 38.89
C LYS A 143 14.15 -18.59 39.15
N THR A 144 13.77 -19.65 39.87
CA THR A 144 14.62 -20.82 40.13
C THR A 144 14.94 -21.55 38.83
N HIS A 145 13.94 -21.82 38.00
CA HIS A 145 14.10 -22.50 36.71
C HIS A 145 14.98 -21.74 35.72
N VAL A 146 14.83 -20.41 35.62
CA VAL A 146 15.72 -19.55 34.82
C VAL A 146 17.17 -19.64 35.33
N TYR A 147 17.39 -19.52 36.64
CA TYR A 147 18.73 -19.59 37.23
C TYR A 147 19.38 -20.97 37.00
N ASP A 148 18.68 -22.06 37.35
CA ASP A 148 19.22 -23.42 37.25
C ASP A 148 19.44 -23.86 35.80
N TYR A 149 18.54 -23.53 34.86
CA TYR A 149 18.73 -23.85 33.44
C TYR A 149 19.93 -23.10 32.85
N THR A 150 20.01 -21.78 33.08
CA THR A 150 21.15 -20.97 32.62
C THR A 150 22.47 -21.48 33.19
N LYS A 151 22.45 -21.93 34.44
CA LYS A 151 23.62 -22.47 35.15
C LYS A 151 24.04 -23.85 34.63
N ASP A 152 23.11 -24.75 34.30
CA ASP A 152 23.43 -26.07 33.71
C ASP A 152 24.12 -25.90 32.35
N VAL A 153 23.48 -25.18 31.42
CA VAL A 153 24.03 -24.94 30.07
C VAL A 153 25.42 -24.28 30.14
N MET A 154 25.56 -23.21 30.95
CA MET A 154 26.85 -22.54 31.13
C MET A 154 27.91 -23.45 31.78
N THR A 155 27.52 -24.36 32.68
CA THR A 155 28.44 -25.31 33.31
C THR A 155 28.89 -26.39 32.33
N LYS A 156 27.96 -26.96 31.54
CA LYS A 156 28.28 -27.93 30.47
C LYS A 156 29.23 -27.34 29.43
N LEU A 157 28.97 -26.11 28.97
CA LEU A 157 29.88 -25.38 28.06
C LEU A 157 31.28 -25.25 28.66
N LYS A 158 31.37 -24.81 29.93
CA LYS A 158 32.63 -24.61 30.65
C LYS A 158 33.41 -25.90 30.87
N ASP A 159 32.72 -26.99 31.22
CA ASP A 159 33.33 -28.31 31.39
C ASP A 159 33.76 -28.93 30.05
N ALA A 160 33.08 -28.59 28.95
CA ALA A 160 33.52 -28.86 27.58
C ALA A 160 34.64 -27.92 27.08
N GLY A 161 35.10 -26.97 27.90
CA GLY A 161 36.19 -26.05 27.58
C GLY A 161 35.80 -24.84 26.72
N VAL A 162 34.51 -24.51 26.65
CA VAL A 162 33.97 -23.30 26.01
C VAL A 162 33.61 -22.28 27.09
N ILE A 163 34.02 -21.03 26.91
CA ILE A 163 33.52 -19.90 27.70
C ILE A 163 32.97 -18.88 26.70
N PRO A 164 31.64 -18.68 26.62
CA PRO A 164 31.05 -17.65 25.75
C PRO A 164 31.58 -16.26 26.09
N GLU A 165 31.84 -15.44 25.08
CA GLU A 165 32.14 -14.01 25.28
C GLU A 165 30.87 -13.25 25.65
N TRP A 166 29.72 -13.70 25.11
CA TRP A 166 28.39 -13.13 25.35
C TRP A 166 27.34 -14.21 25.70
N VAL A 167 26.34 -13.82 26.48
CA VAL A 167 25.10 -14.59 26.69
C VAL A 167 23.91 -13.63 26.63
N GLN A 168 22.92 -13.95 25.81
CA GLN A 168 21.60 -13.30 25.87
C GLN A 168 20.72 -13.95 26.93
N VAL A 169 20.07 -13.13 27.76
CA VAL A 169 19.05 -13.58 28.71
C VAL A 169 17.68 -13.19 28.14
N GLY A 170 17.17 -14.07 27.27
CA GLY A 170 15.93 -13.87 26.49
C GLY A 170 16.20 -13.38 25.07
N ASN A 171 15.57 -14.04 24.09
CA ASN A 171 15.51 -13.58 22.70
C ASN A 171 14.34 -12.60 22.51
N GLU A 172 14.59 -11.49 21.82
CA GLU A 172 13.60 -10.45 21.43
C GLU A 172 12.49 -10.19 22.47
N ILE A 173 12.87 -9.91 23.72
CA ILE A 173 11.96 -9.83 24.88
C ILE A 173 11.10 -8.55 24.92
N ASN A 174 10.62 -8.08 23.77
CA ASN A 174 9.79 -6.90 23.56
C ASN A 174 8.56 -6.85 24.49
N PRO A 175 7.73 -7.91 24.61
CA PRO A 175 6.62 -7.96 25.56
C PRO A 175 7.06 -8.43 26.96
N GLY A 176 8.34 -8.73 27.17
CA GLY A 176 8.87 -9.49 28.31
C GLY A 176 9.30 -10.91 27.90
N MET A 177 9.42 -11.80 28.88
CA MET A 177 9.76 -13.23 28.71
C MET A 177 8.84 -14.08 29.60
N LEU A 178 8.72 -15.39 29.35
CA LEU A 178 7.93 -16.32 30.19
C LEU A 178 6.52 -15.76 30.50
N LEU A 179 5.74 -15.54 29.45
CA LEU A 179 4.43 -14.88 29.54
C LEU A 179 3.35 -15.82 30.10
N PRO A 180 2.42 -15.29 30.93
CA PRO A 180 2.22 -13.87 31.25
C PRO A 180 3.08 -13.33 32.40
N ILE A 181 3.78 -14.18 33.16
CA ILE A 181 4.37 -13.81 34.45
C ILE A 181 5.50 -12.77 34.32
N GLY A 182 6.35 -12.88 33.30
CA GLY A 182 7.44 -11.94 33.04
C GLY A 182 7.12 -10.83 32.04
N ASN A 183 5.86 -10.42 31.89
CA ASN A 183 5.47 -9.36 30.94
C ASN A 183 6.04 -7.98 31.33
N ILE A 184 6.39 -7.14 30.33
CA ILE A 184 6.90 -5.76 30.51
C ILE A 184 5.91 -4.79 31.19
N THR A 185 4.62 -5.13 31.23
CA THR A 185 3.61 -4.43 32.06
C THR A 185 3.80 -4.68 33.55
N ASN A 186 4.45 -5.79 33.94
CA ASN A 186 5.00 -6.02 35.28
C ASN A 186 6.54 -6.06 35.23
N PRO A 187 7.20 -4.89 35.10
CA PRO A 187 8.65 -4.81 34.94
C PRO A 187 9.43 -5.26 36.18
N SER A 188 8.75 -5.44 37.33
CA SER A 188 9.36 -5.98 38.55
C SER A 188 9.51 -7.51 38.51
N ASN A 189 8.55 -8.23 37.92
CA ASN A 189 8.69 -9.65 37.64
C ASN A 189 9.77 -9.89 36.57
N LEU A 190 9.68 -9.17 35.45
CA LEU A 190 10.63 -9.27 34.35
C LEU A 190 12.08 -9.00 34.80
N ALA A 191 12.32 -7.92 35.56
CA ALA A 191 13.64 -7.63 36.09
C ALA A 191 14.15 -8.71 37.06
N GLN A 192 13.28 -9.41 37.79
CA GLN A 192 13.69 -10.52 38.65
C GLN A 192 14.08 -11.77 37.84
N LEU A 193 13.34 -12.12 36.78
CA LEU A 193 13.69 -13.24 35.90
C LEU A 193 15.02 -12.96 35.20
N ILE A 194 15.17 -11.78 34.59
CA ILE A 194 16.43 -11.29 34.00
C ILE A 194 17.60 -11.39 35.00
N ASN A 195 17.40 -10.94 36.24
CA ASN A 195 18.45 -10.95 37.25
C ASN A 195 18.90 -12.37 37.64
N ASN A 196 18.01 -13.36 37.59
CA ASN A 196 18.35 -14.75 37.87
C ASN A 196 19.21 -15.35 36.73
N GLY A 197 18.86 -15.08 35.47
CA GLY A 197 19.70 -15.46 34.33
C GLY A 197 21.07 -14.77 34.36
N TYR A 198 21.10 -13.46 34.64
CA TYR A 198 22.35 -12.70 34.80
C TYR A 198 23.25 -13.28 35.91
N ASP A 199 22.70 -13.51 37.10
CA ASP A 199 23.48 -14.00 38.25
C ASP A 199 23.99 -15.44 38.01
N ALA A 200 23.22 -16.30 37.32
CA ALA A 200 23.65 -17.62 36.89
C ALA A 200 24.86 -17.56 35.92
N VAL A 201 24.79 -16.72 34.88
CA VAL A 201 25.93 -16.49 33.96
C VAL A 201 27.16 -16.00 34.74
N LYS A 202 26.99 -15.03 35.64
CA LYS A 202 28.11 -14.44 36.39
C LYS A 202 28.73 -15.37 37.42
N GLU A 203 27.99 -16.32 37.98
CA GLU A 203 28.56 -17.34 38.87
C GLU A 203 29.46 -18.32 38.11
N VAL A 204 29.03 -18.76 36.91
CA VAL A 204 29.81 -19.69 36.09
C VAL A 204 30.98 -19.00 35.39
N SER A 205 30.75 -17.80 34.85
CA SER A 205 31.74 -16.97 34.15
C SER A 205 31.53 -15.47 34.45
N PRO A 206 32.25 -14.91 35.44
CA PRO A 206 32.17 -13.47 35.75
C PRO A 206 32.55 -12.54 34.58
N THR A 207 33.31 -13.05 33.62
CA THR A 207 33.83 -12.32 32.44
C THR A 207 32.90 -12.31 31.23
N THR A 208 31.98 -13.27 31.12
CA THR A 208 31.02 -13.34 30.01
C THR A 208 30.05 -12.17 30.10
N LYS A 209 29.86 -11.42 29.01
CA LYS A 209 28.97 -10.24 28.96
C LYS A 209 27.51 -10.69 28.81
N VAL A 210 26.62 -10.17 29.64
CA VAL A 210 25.18 -10.45 29.54
C VAL A 210 24.51 -9.39 28.65
N ILE A 211 23.83 -9.85 27.62
CA ILE A 211 23.04 -9.05 26.68
C ILE A 211 21.56 -9.13 27.08
N LEU A 212 20.85 -7.99 27.00
CA LEU A 212 19.39 -7.97 26.87
C LEU A 212 19.01 -7.50 25.48
N HIS A 213 18.14 -8.26 24.82
CA HIS A 213 17.88 -8.16 23.39
C HIS A 213 16.45 -7.70 23.10
N ARG A 214 16.31 -6.82 22.11
CA ARG A 214 15.02 -6.27 21.66
C ARG A 214 14.98 -6.10 20.13
N ALA A 215 13.84 -6.40 19.53
CA ALA A 215 13.54 -6.14 18.11
C ALA A 215 13.36 -4.63 17.80
N ASN A 216 13.15 -4.31 16.53
CA ASN A 216 12.82 -2.98 15.98
C ASN A 216 13.90 -1.91 16.23
N GLY A 217 15.16 -2.21 15.88
CA GLY A 217 16.34 -1.39 16.21
C GLY A 217 16.35 0.08 15.80
N TYR A 218 15.45 0.52 14.92
CA TYR A 218 15.26 1.92 14.52
C TYR A 218 14.22 2.66 15.39
N LYS A 219 13.33 1.96 16.12
CA LYS A 219 12.23 2.56 16.92
C LYS A 219 12.73 3.01 18.32
N ASN A 220 13.53 4.09 18.38
CA ASN A 220 14.19 4.57 19.61
C ASN A 220 13.24 4.89 20.79
N SER A 221 12.03 5.39 20.52
CA SER A 221 11.02 5.69 21.54
C SER A 221 10.63 4.44 22.34
N GLU A 222 10.43 3.31 21.65
CA GLU A 222 10.12 2.02 22.26
C GLU A 222 11.29 1.51 23.12
N PHE A 223 12.52 1.60 22.59
CA PHE A 223 13.74 1.20 23.29
C PHE A 223 13.93 1.97 24.61
N ARG A 224 13.75 3.30 24.60
CA ARG A 224 13.77 4.13 25.81
C ARG A 224 12.71 3.67 26.83
N SER A 225 11.47 3.50 26.39
CA SER A 225 10.36 3.05 27.24
C SER A 225 10.65 1.69 27.91
N PHE A 226 11.23 0.76 27.15
CA PHE A 226 11.61 -0.57 27.64
C PHE A 226 12.76 -0.51 28.65
N PHE A 227 13.90 0.09 28.28
CA PHE A 227 15.10 0.08 29.13
C PHE A 227 15.01 1.03 30.33
N ASP A 228 14.20 2.10 30.29
CA ASP A 228 13.93 2.93 31.48
C ASP A 228 13.06 2.18 32.51
N LYS A 229 12.06 1.38 32.08
CA LYS A 229 11.28 0.49 32.97
C LYS A 229 12.18 -0.55 33.66
N LEU A 230 13.08 -1.19 32.90
CA LEU A 230 14.02 -2.17 33.43
C LEU A 230 15.06 -1.54 34.38
N LYS A 231 15.58 -0.35 34.04
CA LYS A 231 16.50 0.43 34.89
C LYS A 231 15.86 0.82 36.21
N ALA A 232 14.60 1.26 36.20
CA ALA A 232 13.83 1.58 37.40
C ALA A 232 13.60 0.35 38.31
N ASN A 233 13.55 -0.85 37.74
CA ASN A 233 13.36 -2.11 38.47
C ASN A 233 14.69 -2.85 38.78
N ASN A 234 15.85 -2.22 38.54
CA ASN A 234 17.18 -2.75 38.82
C ASN A 234 17.51 -4.06 38.05
N ALA A 235 17.10 -4.16 36.79
CA ALA A 235 17.55 -5.22 35.89
C ALA A 235 19.07 -5.13 35.61
N LYS A 236 19.76 -6.27 35.62
CA LYS A 236 21.20 -6.42 35.41
C LYS A 236 21.51 -6.88 33.99
N TYR A 237 22.42 -6.17 33.32
CA TYR A 237 22.91 -6.46 31.97
C TYR A 237 24.17 -5.63 31.69
N ASP A 238 24.99 -6.07 30.74
CA ASP A 238 26.24 -5.40 30.36
C ASP A 238 26.14 -4.75 28.97
N VAL A 239 25.39 -5.37 28.05
CA VAL A 239 25.21 -4.96 26.64
C VAL A 239 23.72 -4.81 26.32
N ILE A 240 23.37 -3.89 25.42
CA ILE A 240 22.06 -3.80 24.79
C ILE A 240 22.15 -4.45 23.40
N GLY A 241 21.44 -5.56 23.22
CA GLY A 241 21.30 -6.27 21.95
C GLY A 241 20.11 -5.74 21.14
N VAL A 242 20.27 -5.67 19.84
CA VAL A 242 19.31 -5.07 18.91
C VAL A 242 19.09 -6.00 17.70
N SER A 243 17.84 -6.21 17.29
CA SER A 243 17.54 -6.73 15.94
C SER A 243 17.29 -5.59 14.98
N TYR A 244 17.80 -5.70 13.76
CA TYR A 244 17.54 -4.76 12.68
C TYR A 244 17.14 -5.50 11.40
N TYR A 245 15.84 -5.51 11.14
CA TYR A 245 15.24 -5.92 9.87
C TYR A 245 14.46 -4.71 9.33
N PRO A 246 14.84 -4.11 8.20
CA PRO A 246 14.11 -2.98 7.63
C PRO A 246 12.81 -3.44 6.97
N GLU A 247 11.71 -2.73 7.23
CA GLU A 247 10.38 -3.00 6.62
C GLU A 247 10.30 -2.56 5.13
N GLY A 248 11.41 -2.06 4.56
CA GLY A 248 11.53 -1.50 3.21
C GLY A 248 12.99 -1.43 2.75
N VAL A 249 13.43 -0.32 2.15
CA VAL A 249 14.85 -0.13 1.82
C VAL A 249 15.61 0.23 3.09
N TYR A 250 16.77 -0.40 3.35
CA TYR A 250 17.54 -0.15 4.58
C TYR A 250 17.95 1.32 4.74
N THR A 251 18.19 2.01 3.61
CA THR A 251 18.52 3.44 3.50
C THR A 251 17.55 4.34 4.26
N ASP A 252 16.32 3.90 4.44
CA ASP A 252 15.21 4.73 4.93
C ASP A 252 15.14 4.73 6.47
N THR A 253 15.87 3.81 7.13
CA THR A 253 15.89 3.60 8.59
C THR A 253 17.30 3.38 9.18
N ILE A 254 18.35 3.32 8.36
CA ILE A 254 19.74 3.07 8.80
C ILE A 254 20.31 4.18 9.70
N ASP A 255 19.91 5.44 9.47
CA ASP A 255 20.27 6.55 10.34
C ASP A 255 19.54 6.48 11.68
N ASP A 256 18.28 6.03 11.72
CA ASP A 256 17.53 5.83 12.97
C ASP A 256 18.06 4.68 13.81
N LEU A 257 18.55 3.60 13.19
CA LEU A 257 19.34 2.58 13.89
C LEU A 257 20.57 3.21 14.55
N GLY A 258 21.36 4.00 13.80
CA GLY A 258 22.52 4.70 14.34
C GLY A 258 22.18 5.65 15.49
N ASN A 259 21.10 6.43 15.35
CA ASN A 259 20.59 7.34 16.37
C ASN A 259 20.15 6.58 17.64
N ASN A 260 19.44 5.46 17.49
CA ASN A 260 19.03 4.62 18.60
C ASN A 260 20.24 4.00 19.33
N LEU A 261 21.19 3.40 18.60
CA LEU A 261 22.41 2.83 19.17
C LEU A 261 23.22 3.87 19.97
N ASN A 262 23.32 5.10 19.45
CA ASN A 262 23.96 6.23 20.12
C ASN A 262 23.24 6.67 21.42
N ASP A 263 21.90 6.74 21.41
CA ASP A 263 21.12 7.02 22.61
C ASP A 263 21.22 5.88 23.64
N MET A 264 21.10 4.62 23.23
CA MET A 264 21.23 3.46 24.12
C MET A 264 22.61 3.41 24.81
N ALA A 265 23.68 3.57 24.04
CA ALA A 265 25.06 3.55 24.53
C ALA A 265 25.37 4.69 25.53
N SER A 266 24.72 5.85 25.38
CA SER A 266 24.94 7.03 26.22
C SER A 266 23.98 7.13 27.42
N ARG A 267 22.70 6.77 27.26
CA ARG A 267 21.64 6.83 28.28
C ARG A 267 21.77 5.79 29.39
N TYR A 268 22.27 4.61 29.05
CA TYR A 268 22.39 3.48 29.98
C TYR A 268 23.83 3.18 30.40
N ASP A 269 24.80 3.91 29.83
CA ASP A 269 26.24 3.66 29.95
C ASP A 269 26.63 2.21 29.60
N LYS A 270 26.09 1.69 28.49
CA LYS A 270 26.30 0.31 28.02
C LYS A 270 27.11 0.25 26.73
N GLU A 271 27.56 -0.95 26.41
CA GLU A 271 27.90 -1.34 25.04
C GLU A 271 26.60 -1.69 24.28
N VAL A 272 26.64 -1.64 22.96
CA VAL A 272 25.52 -1.96 22.06
C VAL A 272 25.97 -2.91 20.95
N MET A 273 25.09 -3.79 20.51
CA MET A 273 25.38 -4.80 19.49
C MET A 273 24.14 -5.07 18.67
N VAL A 274 24.28 -5.19 17.34
CA VAL A 274 23.22 -5.76 16.52
C VAL A 274 23.41 -7.28 16.57
N VAL A 275 22.53 -7.98 17.28
CA VAL A 275 22.63 -9.43 17.49
C VAL A 275 21.79 -10.22 16.49
N GLU A 276 20.92 -9.53 15.73
CA GLU A 276 20.23 -10.07 14.57
C GLU A 276 20.09 -9.02 13.46
N VAL A 277 20.41 -9.38 12.22
CA VAL A 277 20.13 -8.61 11.01
C VAL A 277 19.98 -9.56 9.81
N GLY A 278 19.10 -9.22 8.88
CA GLY A 278 18.88 -9.95 7.64
C GLY A 278 18.14 -9.10 6.60
N SER A 279 18.26 -9.47 5.32
CA SER A 279 17.51 -8.86 4.20
C SER A 279 17.25 -9.90 3.12
N ASP A 280 16.23 -9.70 2.28
CA ASP A 280 15.78 -10.71 1.32
C ASP A 280 16.76 -10.86 0.13
N CYS A 281 17.76 -11.72 0.30
CA CYS A 281 18.72 -12.11 -0.73
C CYS A 281 18.06 -12.79 -1.94
N SER A 282 16.83 -13.29 -1.81
CA SER A 282 16.06 -13.85 -2.94
C SER A 282 15.49 -12.78 -3.88
N ILE A 283 15.51 -11.52 -3.45
CA ILE A 283 15.14 -10.35 -4.25
C ILE A 283 16.38 -9.56 -4.69
N ASP A 284 17.31 -9.27 -3.77
CA ASP A 284 18.45 -8.39 -4.01
C ASP A 284 19.63 -8.64 -3.03
N GLU A 285 20.51 -9.59 -3.37
CA GLU A 285 21.72 -9.89 -2.58
C GLU A 285 22.69 -8.70 -2.44
N VAL A 286 22.65 -7.73 -3.37
CA VAL A 286 23.51 -6.54 -3.35
C VAL A 286 22.97 -5.50 -2.37
N ASN A 287 21.65 -5.35 -2.28
CA ASN A 287 21.01 -4.60 -1.20
C ASN A 287 21.30 -5.21 0.17
N ALA A 288 21.24 -6.55 0.29
CA ALA A 288 21.60 -7.25 1.53
C ALA A 288 23.06 -7.01 1.93
N HIS A 289 24.01 -7.17 1.00
CA HIS A 289 25.42 -6.81 1.19
C HIS A 289 25.59 -5.36 1.68
N ASN A 290 24.99 -4.40 0.98
CA ASN A 290 25.16 -2.98 1.30
C ASN A 290 24.55 -2.61 2.66
N MET A 291 23.37 -3.16 2.99
CA MET A 291 22.79 -3.03 4.33
C MET A 291 23.77 -3.51 5.40
N LEU A 292 24.41 -4.67 5.24
CA LEU A 292 25.34 -5.21 6.23
C LEU A 292 26.60 -4.35 6.39
N VAL A 293 27.13 -3.78 5.31
CA VAL A 293 28.24 -2.82 5.39
C VAL A 293 27.79 -1.56 6.14
N ALA A 294 26.61 -1.02 5.80
CA ALA A 294 26.06 0.18 6.44
C ALA A 294 25.77 -0.04 7.93
N VAL A 295 25.20 -1.19 8.32
CA VAL A 295 24.93 -1.58 9.72
C VAL A 295 26.23 -1.76 10.49
N GLN A 296 27.24 -2.46 9.93
CA GLN A 296 28.57 -2.58 10.54
C GLN A 296 29.20 -1.21 10.79
N LYS A 297 29.13 -0.31 9.80
CA LYS A 297 29.59 1.07 9.92
C LYS A 297 28.86 1.81 11.05
N LYS A 298 27.51 1.83 11.07
CA LYS A 298 26.72 2.50 12.11
C LYS A 298 27.03 2.00 13.53
N VAL A 299 27.20 0.69 13.72
CA VAL A 299 27.64 0.15 15.02
C VAL A 299 29.06 0.61 15.35
N SER A 300 30.00 0.56 14.39
CA SER A 300 31.40 0.97 14.63
C SER A 300 31.56 2.47 14.94
N GLU A 301 30.64 3.32 14.46
CA GLU A 301 30.60 4.77 14.69
C GLU A 301 30.12 5.14 16.11
N VAL A 302 29.56 4.21 16.89
CA VAL A 302 29.01 4.49 18.23
C VAL A 302 30.11 4.98 19.20
N PRO A 303 29.98 6.20 19.78
CA PRO A 303 31.06 6.85 20.51
C PRO A 303 31.71 6.04 21.62
N ASN A 304 33.03 6.25 21.76
CA ASN A 304 33.93 5.56 22.68
C ASN A 304 34.16 4.06 22.36
N GLY A 305 33.80 3.59 21.17
CA GLY A 305 33.95 2.18 20.77
C GLY A 305 32.95 1.28 21.48
N LYS A 306 31.75 1.78 21.76
CA LYS A 306 30.69 1.07 22.49
C LYS A 306 29.82 0.18 21.62
N GLY A 307 29.81 0.40 20.30
CA GLY A 307 29.23 -0.54 19.35
C GLY A 307 30.23 -1.67 19.08
N ILE A 308 29.88 -2.89 19.49
CA ILE A 308 30.84 -4.00 19.60
C ILE A 308 30.64 -5.13 18.59
N GLY A 309 29.61 -5.09 17.73
CA GLY A 309 29.49 -6.04 16.61
C GLY A 309 28.12 -6.14 15.95
N VAL A 310 28.07 -6.97 14.91
CA VAL A 310 26.90 -7.29 14.08
C VAL A 310 26.84 -8.80 13.82
N PHE A 311 25.68 -9.42 14.00
CA PHE A 311 25.43 -10.83 13.73
C PHE A 311 24.32 -11.00 12.68
N TYR A 312 24.62 -11.67 11.56
CA TYR A 312 23.59 -12.11 10.59
C TYR A 312 22.76 -13.24 11.20
N TRP A 313 21.44 -13.25 10.99
CA TRP A 313 20.58 -14.33 11.47
C TRP A 313 20.38 -15.40 10.39
N GLU A 314 20.77 -16.65 10.68
CA GLU A 314 20.61 -17.82 9.79
C GLU A 314 21.07 -17.58 8.34
N PRO A 315 22.33 -17.12 8.11
CA PRO A 315 22.84 -16.95 6.77
C PRO A 315 22.86 -18.27 5.99
N GLU A 316 23.17 -19.39 6.64
CA GLU A 316 23.28 -20.69 5.98
C GLU A 316 21.94 -21.37 5.69
N GLY A 317 20.85 -20.88 6.30
CA GLY A 317 19.50 -21.45 6.26
C GLY A 317 18.80 -21.33 4.90
N ALA A 318 19.39 -21.90 3.85
CA ALA A 318 18.99 -21.79 2.44
C ALA A 318 17.49 -21.98 2.22
N LYS A 319 16.86 -21.06 1.45
CA LYS A 319 15.40 -21.05 1.20
C LYS A 319 14.86 -22.34 0.55
N SER A 320 15.72 -23.08 -0.15
CA SER A 320 15.44 -24.41 -0.72
C SER A 320 15.10 -25.46 0.36
N TRP A 321 15.63 -25.28 1.56
CA TRP A 321 15.40 -26.13 2.74
C TRP A 321 14.47 -25.45 3.77
N SER A 322 14.78 -24.22 4.20
CA SER A 322 14.07 -23.52 5.29
C SER A 322 12.78 -22.80 4.88
N GLY A 323 12.64 -22.45 3.59
CA GLY A 323 11.66 -21.48 3.11
C GLY A 323 11.96 -20.01 3.49
N TYR A 324 12.98 -19.73 4.31
CA TYR A 324 13.36 -18.40 4.76
C TYR A 324 14.01 -17.59 3.64
N SER A 325 13.44 -16.44 3.29
CA SER A 325 13.91 -15.67 2.13
C SER A 325 15.19 -14.86 2.39
N MET A 326 15.41 -14.45 3.65
CA MET A 326 16.55 -13.63 4.04
C MET A 326 17.80 -14.44 4.45
N SER A 327 17.88 -15.74 4.16
CA SER A 327 19.16 -16.45 4.28
C SER A 327 20.22 -15.76 3.39
N ALA A 328 21.49 -15.99 3.67
CA ALA A 328 22.58 -15.55 2.81
C ALA A 328 23.13 -16.71 1.96
N TRP A 329 22.36 -17.79 1.76
CA TRP A 329 22.74 -18.97 0.99
C TRP A 329 21.80 -19.21 -0.21
N ASN A 330 22.38 -19.52 -1.36
CA ASN A 330 21.66 -19.82 -2.60
C ASN A 330 20.74 -21.03 -2.42
N GLY A 331 19.47 -20.83 -2.76
CA GLY A 331 18.43 -21.86 -2.82
C GLY A 331 17.16 -21.34 -3.49
N TYR A 332 17.29 -20.39 -4.43
CA TYR A 332 16.24 -19.43 -4.78
C TYR A 332 15.64 -19.60 -6.18
N ASP A 333 16.42 -20.14 -7.12
CA ASP A 333 16.18 -20.07 -8.57
C ASP A 333 16.07 -21.46 -9.25
N GLY A 334 16.51 -22.52 -8.56
CA GLY A 334 16.55 -23.89 -9.09
C GLY A 334 17.75 -24.20 -9.97
N ASN A 335 18.86 -23.46 -9.83
CA ASN A 335 20.13 -23.72 -10.51
C ASN A 335 21.10 -24.58 -9.66
N ASP A 336 22.21 -25.03 -10.26
CA ASP A 336 23.18 -25.97 -9.65
C ASP A 336 23.98 -25.40 -8.44
N ASN A 337 23.83 -24.09 -8.17
CA ASN A 337 24.46 -23.33 -7.09
C ASN A 337 23.78 -23.45 -5.71
N ASP A 338 22.65 -24.17 -5.61
CA ASP A 338 21.99 -24.47 -4.33
C ASP A 338 23.00 -24.96 -3.27
N GLY A 339 23.04 -24.33 -2.09
CA GLY A 339 24.04 -24.59 -1.05
C GLY A 339 25.34 -23.76 -1.10
N GLN A 340 25.52 -22.83 -2.05
CA GLN A 340 26.62 -21.84 -2.05
C GLN A 340 26.22 -20.54 -1.32
N PRO A 341 27.14 -19.80 -0.68
CA PRO A 341 26.85 -18.47 -0.14
C PRO A 341 26.46 -17.46 -1.25
N THR A 342 25.68 -16.45 -0.88
CA THR A 342 25.33 -15.27 -1.70
C THR A 342 26.30 -14.13 -1.43
N LYS A 343 26.26 -13.10 -2.28
CA LYS A 343 27.08 -11.90 -2.13
C LYS A 343 26.82 -11.11 -0.84
N ALA A 344 25.76 -11.41 -0.09
CA ALA A 344 25.56 -10.82 1.24
C ALA A 344 26.67 -11.18 2.23
N MET A 345 27.30 -12.36 2.10
CA MET A 345 28.38 -12.79 3.00
C MET A 345 29.70 -12.03 2.79
N ASP A 346 30.01 -11.58 1.57
CA ASP A 346 31.18 -10.73 1.27
C ASP A 346 31.26 -9.52 2.21
N ALA A 347 30.11 -8.97 2.67
CA ALA A 347 30.06 -7.79 3.52
C ALA A 347 30.82 -7.94 4.85
N PHE A 348 31.09 -9.17 5.30
CA PHE A 348 31.88 -9.44 6.50
C PHE A 348 33.40 -9.55 6.23
N LEU A 349 33.86 -9.45 4.97
CA LEU A 349 35.29 -9.40 4.65
C LEU A 349 36.00 -8.12 5.18
N PRO A 350 37.34 -8.13 5.29
CA PRO A 350 38.10 -7.01 5.85
C PRO A 350 38.29 -5.85 4.85
N GLY A 351 37.43 -4.83 4.95
CA GLY A 351 37.59 -3.56 4.23
C GLY A 351 36.53 -3.27 3.17
N GLU A 352 35.45 -4.04 3.12
CA GLU A 352 34.36 -3.84 2.17
C GLU A 352 33.61 -2.51 2.33
N VAL A 353 32.97 -2.11 1.24
CA VAL A 353 32.25 -0.85 1.06
C VAL A 353 30.94 -1.09 0.31
N GLU A 354 29.95 -0.22 0.49
CA GLU A 354 28.66 -0.31 -0.21
C GLU A 354 28.87 -0.22 -1.74
N LEU A 355 28.35 -1.22 -2.46
CA LEU A 355 28.51 -1.39 -3.91
C LEU A 355 27.51 -0.50 -4.66
N ASN A 356 27.95 0.16 -5.73
CA ASN A 356 27.08 0.95 -6.61
C ASN A 356 27.16 0.42 -8.05
N LEU A 357 26.48 -0.69 -8.33
CA LEU A 357 26.56 -1.40 -9.62
C LEU A 357 25.75 -0.69 -10.71
N ASN A 358 24.58 -0.18 -10.34
CA ASN A 358 23.68 0.65 -11.15
C ASN A 358 23.54 2.03 -10.49
N PRO A 359 24.43 2.99 -10.77
CA PRO A 359 24.36 4.32 -10.17
C PRO A 359 23.08 5.09 -10.52
N VAL A 360 22.62 5.91 -9.59
CA VAL A 360 21.58 6.91 -9.86
C VAL A 360 22.14 7.95 -10.85
N ILE A 361 21.42 8.18 -11.95
CA ILE A 361 21.76 9.19 -12.97
C ILE A 361 20.77 10.36 -13.00
N GLY A 362 19.65 10.24 -12.28
CA GLY A 362 18.62 11.26 -12.19
C GLY A 362 17.66 11.02 -11.03
N ILE A 363 17.05 12.09 -10.55
CA ILE A 363 15.95 12.09 -9.57
C ILE A 363 14.92 13.12 -10.05
N SER A 364 13.64 12.74 -10.04
CA SER A 364 12.52 13.64 -10.29
C SER A 364 11.61 13.71 -9.07
N LEU A 365 10.87 14.81 -8.93
CA LEU A 365 9.87 14.99 -7.89
C LEU A 365 8.48 15.07 -8.51
N ASP A 366 7.46 14.65 -7.76
CA ASP A 366 6.07 14.80 -8.18
C ASP A 366 5.57 16.25 -8.15
N LYS A 367 6.32 17.15 -7.49
CA LYS A 367 6.04 18.58 -7.35
C LYS A 367 7.33 19.40 -7.43
N GLU A 368 7.39 20.35 -8.36
CA GLU A 368 8.45 21.38 -8.39
C GLU A 368 8.16 22.53 -7.40
N GLU A 369 6.87 22.77 -7.10
CA GLU A 369 6.41 23.73 -6.10
C GLU A 369 5.19 23.19 -5.33
N ALA A 370 5.02 23.60 -4.08
CA ALA A 370 3.81 23.36 -3.29
C ALA A 370 3.55 24.50 -2.29
N THR A 371 2.31 24.58 -1.79
CA THR A 371 1.91 25.51 -0.72
C THR A 371 1.34 24.72 0.45
N VAL A 372 1.70 25.08 1.68
CA VAL A 372 1.23 24.45 2.91
C VAL A 372 0.88 25.53 3.96
N GLU A 373 -0.17 25.33 4.75
CA GLU A 373 -0.49 26.23 5.87
C GLU A 373 0.36 25.86 7.10
N VAL A 374 0.74 26.83 7.95
CA VAL A 374 1.43 26.54 9.23
C VAL A 374 0.64 25.53 10.08
N GLY A 375 1.30 24.45 10.51
CA GLY A 375 0.70 23.34 11.24
C GLY A 375 0.14 22.22 10.37
N SER A 376 0.01 22.41 9.05
CA SER A 376 -0.36 21.38 8.07
C SER A 376 0.87 20.75 7.40
N THR A 377 0.63 19.65 6.67
CA THR A 377 1.65 18.87 5.96
C THR A 377 1.46 18.84 4.44
N VAL A 378 2.52 18.48 3.71
CA VAL A 378 2.49 18.10 2.29
C VAL A 378 3.60 17.11 1.97
N THR A 379 3.27 15.97 1.36
CA THR A 379 4.24 14.94 0.95
C THR A 379 4.86 15.28 -0.40
N ILE A 380 6.19 15.17 -0.53
CA ILE A 380 6.92 15.34 -1.78
C ILE A 380 7.51 13.99 -2.19
N ASN A 381 6.98 13.39 -3.27
CA ASN A 381 7.41 12.06 -3.70
C ASN A 381 8.59 12.17 -4.68
N ALA A 382 9.59 11.32 -4.52
CA ALA A 382 10.77 11.28 -5.37
C ALA A 382 10.85 9.97 -6.16
N THR A 383 11.29 10.05 -7.42
CA THR A 383 11.52 8.90 -8.31
C THR A 383 12.97 8.90 -8.78
N LEU A 384 13.69 7.80 -8.55
CA LEU A 384 15.06 7.63 -9.02
C LEU A 384 15.11 7.09 -10.46
N THR A 385 16.14 7.47 -11.20
CA THR A 385 16.43 7.04 -12.56
C THR A 385 17.85 6.47 -12.63
N PRO A 386 18.05 5.25 -13.18
CA PRO A 386 17.00 4.32 -13.59
C PRO A 386 16.29 3.70 -12.37
N SER A 387 15.14 3.09 -12.58
CA SER A 387 14.32 2.49 -11.51
C SER A 387 14.92 1.22 -10.88
N ASP A 388 15.93 0.63 -11.52
CA ASP A 388 16.75 -0.49 -11.06
C ASP A 388 18.13 -0.05 -10.54
N SER A 389 18.24 1.20 -10.06
CA SER A 389 19.44 1.71 -9.40
C SER A 389 19.73 0.95 -8.09
N THR A 390 21.02 0.80 -7.76
CA THR A 390 21.47 0.00 -6.60
C THR A 390 21.07 0.66 -5.27
N TYR A 391 21.08 1.99 -5.20
CA TYR A 391 20.49 2.73 -4.09
C TYR A 391 19.08 3.18 -4.46
N LYS A 392 18.10 2.79 -3.64
CA LYS A 392 16.67 3.05 -3.86
C LYS A 392 16.11 4.16 -2.95
N GLY A 393 16.77 4.44 -1.83
CA GLY A 393 16.39 5.50 -0.90
C GLY A 393 16.76 6.91 -1.34
N VAL A 394 16.00 7.87 -0.82
CA VAL A 394 16.15 9.31 -1.07
C VAL A 394 16.26 10.04 0.27
N ILE A 395 17.32 10.82 0.43
CA ILE A 395 17.56 11.67 1.60
C ILE A 395 16.96 13.05 1.31
N PHE A 396 15.93 13.40 2.06
CA PHE A 396 15.27 14.71 1.99
C PHE A 396 15.85 15.68 3.03
N SER A 397 15.85 16.97 2.70
CA SER A 397 16.32 18.05 3.60
C SER A 397 15.60 19.36 3.34
N SER A 398 15.49 20.23 4.35
CA SER A 398 14.90 21.56 4.24
C SER A 398 15.98 22.64 4.33
N SER A 399 15.86 23.70 3.53
CA SER A 399 16.77 24.85 3.62
C SER A 399 16.60 25.66 4.91
N ASP A 400 15.45 25.57 5.58
CA ASP A 400 15.20 26.18 6.90
C ASP A 400 14.08 25.43 7.66
N GLU A 401 14.48 24.57 8.60
CA GLU A 401 13.55 23.82 9.46
C GLU A 401 12.72 24.69 10.42
N SER A 402 13.07 25.97 10.60
CA SER A 402 12.24 26.90 11.37
C SER A 402 11.04 27.43 10.57
N ILE A 403 11.10 27.31 9.23
CA ILE A 403 10.00 27.66 8.31
C ILE A 403 9.23 26.39 7.91
N ALA A 404 9.91 25.29 7.53
CA ALA A 404 9.29 23.98 7.38
C ALA A 404 10.25 22.83 7.71
N LYS A 405 9.82 21.92 8.61
CA LYS A 405 10.49 20.62 8.86
C LYS A 405 10.18 19.66 7.70
N ILE A 406 11.02 18.65 7.51
CA ILE A 406 10.76 17.52 6.60
C ILE A 406 11.22 16.21 7.22
N ASN A 407 10.48 15.13 7.02
CA ASN A 407 10.95 13.77 7.30
C ASN A 407 12.00 13.38 6.24
N THR A 408 13.20 13.02 6.71
CA THR A 408 14.40 12.83 5.88
C THR A 408 14.35 11.60 4.97
N SER A 409 13.46 10.63 5.17
CA SER A 409 13.37 9.42 4.33
C SER A 409 12.08 9.30 3.52
N ASN A 410 10.95 9.87 3.96
CA ASN A 410 9.67 9.76 3.23
C ASN A 410 9.15 11.06 2.58
N GLY A 411 9.84 12.18 2.74
CA GLY A 411 9.52 13.42 2.02
C GLY A 411 8.30 14.21 2.54
N ILE A 412 7.74 13.86 3.70
CA ILE A 412 6.64 14.62 4.34
C ILE A 412 7.16 15.93 4.92
N VAL A 413 6.69 17.05 4.38
CA VAL A 413 6.98 18.42 4.84
C VAL A 413 5.92 18.87 5.83
N ILE A 414 6.31 19.60 6.89
CA ILE A 414 5.39 20.23 7.85
C ILE A 414 5.68 21.72 7.95
N GLY A 415 4.67 22.57 7.73
CA GLY A 415 4.81 24.02 7.82
C GLY A 415 4.96 24.49 9.27
N MET A 416 6.07 25.17 9.61
CA MET A 416 6.39 25.61 10.96
C MET A 416 6.17 27.11 11.19
N ALA A 417 6.48 27.95 10.19
CA ALA A 417 6.27 29.39 10.21
C ALA A 417 6.09 29.94 8.77
N PRO A 418 5.43 31.10 8.56
CA PRO A 418 5.21 31.62 7.21
C PRO A 418 6.53 32.02 6.53
N GLY A 419 6.73 31.60 5.28
CA GLY A 419 7.96 31.82 4.53
C GLY A 419 8.04 30.99 3.26
N VAL A 420 9.24 30.88 2.68
CA VAL A 420 9.50 30.00 1.52
C VAL A 420 10.80 29.25 1.78
N VAL A 421 10.78 27.93 1.58
CA VAL A 421 11.98 27.07 1.66
C VAL A 421 12.17 26.27 0.40
N THR A 422 13.41 25.84 0.18
CA THR A 422 13.73 24.79 -0.78
C THR A 422 13.85 23.47 -0.03
N ILE A 423 12.97 22.52 -0.36
CA ILE A 423 13.17 21.12 -0.04
C ILE A 423 14.13 20.53 -1.08
N THR A 424 15.19 19.87 -0.62
CA THR A 424 16.16 19.19 -1.50
C THR A 424 16.07 17.68 -1.25
N ALA A 425 15.63 16.95 -2.27
CA ALA A 425 15.67 15.50 -2.33
C ALA A 425 17.01 15.08 -2.97
N THR A 426 17.68 14.12 -2.35
CA THR A 426 19.05 13.72 -2.67
C THR A 426 19.10 12.19 -2.80
N SER A 427 19.78 11.64 -3.81
CA SER A 427 20.05 10.20 -3.86
C SER A 427 20.82 9.76 -2.60
N TYR A 428 20.59 8.56 -2.06
CA TYR A 428 21.30 8.12 -0.85
C TYR A 428 22.83 8.12 -1.00
N ASP A 429 23.36 7.89 -2.22
CA ASP A 429 24.79 8.04 -2.53
C ASP A 429 25.31 9.50 -2.55
N GLN A 430 24.43 10.49 -2.36
CA GLN A 430 24.69 11.93 -2.26
C GLN A 430 25.29 12.57 -3.53
N HIS A 431 25.10 11.94 -4.71
CA HIS A 431 25.60 12.47 -5.99
C HIS A 431 24.57 13.27 -6.81
N ILE A 432 23.27 13.00 -6.66
CA ILE A 432 22.21 13.56 -7.51
C ILE A 432 21.11 14.20 -6.65
N THR A 433 20.63 15.38 -7.03
CA THR A 433 19.61 16.14 -6.28
C THR A 433 18.50 16.71 -7.18
N ALA A 434 17.28 16.82 -6.64
CA ALA A 434 16.20 17.64 -7.16
C ALA A 434 15.59 18.49 -6.04
N THR A 435 14.88 19.55 -6.40
CA THR A 435 14.38 20.55 -5.44
C THR A 435 12.92 20.89 -5.66
N CYS A 436 12.16 20.95 -4.56
CA CYS A 436 10.79 21.50 -4.54
C CYS A 436 10.76 22.81 -3.75
N GLN A 437 10.07 23.83 -4.24
CA GLN A 437 9.85 25.07 -3.49
C GLN A 437 8.56 24.97 -2.65
N ILE A 438 8.68 25.05 -1.33
CA ILE A 438 7.53 25.05 -0.42
C ILE A 438 7.28 26.47 0.04
N THR A 439 6.12 27.03 -0.32
CA THR A 439 5.60 28.25 0.27
C THR A 439 4.76 27.89 1.50
N VAL A 440 5.24 28.26 2.69
CA VAL A 440 4.47 28.14 3.92
C VAL A 440 3.68 29.43 4.10
N ILE A 441 2.34 29.35 4.06
CA ILE A 441 1.46 30.49 4.28
C ILE A 441 0.95 30.55 5.72
N GLN A 442 0.62 31.76 6.18
CA GLN A 442 -0.04 31.94 7.46
C GLN A 442 -1.34 31.13 7.49
N SER A 443 -1.42 30.20 8.43
CA SER A 443 -2.57 29.30 8.55
C SER A 443 -3.82 30.05 8.96
N ARG A 444 -4.95 29.62 8.39
CA ARG A 444 -6.32 29.99 8.79
C ARG A 444 -6.75 29.21 10.03
N ASN A 445 -6.15 28.03 10.22
CA ASN A 445 -6.28 27.23 11.42
C ASN A 445 -5.22 27.66 12.44
N LEU A 446 -5.65 28.17 13.59
CA LEU A 446 -4.74 28.74 14.58
C LEU A 446 -4.19 27.71 15.59
N ILE A 447 -4.49 26.42 15.38
CA ILE A 447 -3.99 25.27 16.15
C ILE A 447 -2.72 24.71 15.50
N LYS A 448 -1.70 24.40 16.30
CA LYS A 448 -0.47 23.74 15.83
C LYS A 448 -0.60 22.23 15.92
N ASN A 449 -0.03 21.50 14.96
CA ASN A 449 -0.09 20.03 14.91
C ASN A 449 -1.55 19.55 15.00
N SER A 450 -2.42 20.11 14.12
CA SER A 450 -3.87 19.91 14.17
C SER A 450 -4.30 18.46 13.95
N SER A 451 -3.50 17.71 13.21
CA SER A 451 -3.66 16.28 12.89
C SER A 451 -2.60 15.36 13.52
N PHE A 452 -1.91 15.79 14.59
CA PHE A 452 -1.05 14.92 15.40
C PHE A 452 0.13 14.20 14.70
N GLU A 453 0.50 14.61 13.49
CA GLU A 453 1.67 14.12 12.73
C GLU A 453 2.97 14.11 13.54
N LEU A 454 3.14 15.12 14.42
CA LEU A 454 4.27 15.25 15.36
C LEU A 454 3.95 14.64 16.73
N ASP A 455 3.17 13.56 16.76
CA ASP A 455 2.60 12.95 17.96
C ASP A 455 1.91 14.03 18.82
N LYS A 456 2.28 14.12 20.11
CA LYS A 456 1.84 15.17 21.05
C LYS A 456 2.64 16.47 21.00
N GLU A 457 3.47 16.77 19.99
CA GLU A 457 4.16 18.06 19.94
C GLU A 457 3.12 19.21 19.93
N ASN A 458 3.30 20.21 20.79
CA ASN A 458 2.35 21.30 21.09
C ASN A 458 1.07 20.91 21.87
N TRP A 459 0.80 19.63 22.14
CA TRP A 459 -0.40 19.19 22.87
C TRP A 459 -0.09 18.76 24.32
N ASN A 460 -0.97 19.15 25.25
CA ASN A 460 -0.97 18.68 26.63
C ASN A 460 -2.03 17.59 26.81
N VAL A 461 -1.60 16.34 26.97
CA VAL A 461 -2.47 15.20 27.30
C VAL A 461 -2.36 14.93 28.81
N ALA A 462 -3.50 14.92 29.49
CA ALA A 462 -3.64 14.63 30.91
C ALA A 462 -4.74 13.57 31.15
N GLY A 463 -4.78 12.96 32.34
CA GLY A 463 -5.58 11.76 32.61
C GLY A 463 -4.72 10.51 32.51
N ASP A 464 -5.25 9.41 31.98
CA ASP A 464 -4.44 8.25 31.65
C ASP A 464 -3.70 8.48 30.32
N THR A 465 -2.42 8.85 30.41
CA THR A 465 -1.58 9.07 29.22
C THR A 465 -1.07 7.77 28.60
N ASN A 466 -1.50 6.60 29.07
CA ASN A 466 -1.20 5.29 28.47
C ASN A 466 -2.35 4.81 27.56
N SER A 467 -3.56 5.32 27.74
CA SER A 467 -4.72 5.06 26.88
C SER A 467 -4.79 6.01 25.68
N VAL A 468 -3.70 6.70 25.35
CA VAL A 468 -3.61 7.67 24.24
C VAL A 468 -2.32 7.43 23.45
N THR A 469 -2.45 7.22 22.15
CA THR A 469 -1.37 6.94 21.20
C THR A 469 -1.54 7.79 19.94
N PHE A 470 -0.59 7.70 19.00
CA PHE A 470 -0.61 8.44 17.75
C PHE A 470 -0.32 7.47 16.61
N GLU A 471 -1.36 7.15 15.84
CA GLU A 471 -1.42 5.96 14.98
C GLU A 471 -2.04 6.29 13.62
N ASN A 472 -1.75 5.45 12.61
CA ASN A 472 -2.06 5.67 11.19
C ASN A 472 -3.54 5.45 10.83
N ASP A 473 -4.45 5.61 11.79
CA ASP A 473 -5.90 5.52 11.64
C ASP A 473 -6.49 6.94 11.65
N SER A 474 -6.21 7.67 10.57
CA SER A 474 -6.32 9.13 10.46
C SER A 474 -7.41 9.58 9.48
N TYR A 475 -7.91 10.81 9.66
CA TYR A 475 -8.76 11.50 8.69
C TYR A 475 -7.92 12.25 7.65
N LYS A 476 -6.78 12.83 8.06
CA LYS A 476 -5.92 13.64 7.18
C LYS A 476 -4.46 13.67 7.65
N GLY A 477 -3.63 12.86 7.00
CA GLY A 477 -2.19 12.77 7.24
C GLY A 477 -1.80 11.35 7.61
N ASP A 478 -0.59 11.16 8.13
CA ASP A 478 -0.08 9.84 8.52
C ASP A 478 -0.49 9.44 9.95
N LYS A 479 -1.11 10.34 10.75
CA LYS A 479 -1.51 10.06 12.14
C LYS A 479 -2.82 10.72 12.57
N ALA A 480 -3.37 10.24 13.67
CA ALA A 480 -4.39 10.92 14.49
C ALA A 480 -4.13 10.66 15.98
N LEU A 481 -4.83 11.36 16.88
CA LEU A 481 -4.84 11.01 18.31
C LEU A 481 -5.76 9.80 18.51
N HIS A 482 -5.17 8.61 18.65
CA HIS A 482 -5.89 7.39 19.01
C HIS A 482 -6.06 7.31 20.53
N TYR A 483 -7.15 6.69 20.98
CA TYR A 483 -7.35 6.33 22.38
C TYR A 483 -8.05 4.99 22.55
N TYR A 484 -7.70 4.28 23.62
CA TYR A 484 -8.29 3.00 24.00
C TYR A 484 -8.49 2.90 25.53
N ASN A 485 -9.74 2.91 25.97
CA ASN A 485 -10.18 2.50 27.31
C ASN A 485 -9.49 3.19 28.52
N GLY A 486 -9.34 4.53 28.48
CA GLY A 486 -8.98 5.33 29.65
C GLY A 486 -9.39 6.81 29.56
N ASP A 487 -9.76 7.40 30.70
CA ASP A 487 -10.16 8.82 30.81
C ASP A 487 -8.99 9.77 30.48
N PHE A 488 -9.16 10.66 29.49
CA PHE A 488 -8.14 11.65 29.13
C PHE A 488 -8.72 13.02 28.73
N GLU A 489 -7.88 14.05 28.86
CA GLU A 489 -8.10 15.38 28.29
C GLU A 489 -6.86 15.79 27.48
N ALA A 490 -7.03 16.00 26.18
CA ALA A 490 -5.99 16.50 25.27
C ALA A 490 -6.28 17.96 24.92
N SER A 491 -5.35 18.87 25.20
CA SER A 491 -5.59 20.31 25.12
C SER A 491 -4.41 21.13 24.59
N GLN A 492 -4.71 22.28 23.99
CA GLN A 492 -3.74 23.27 23.52
C GLN A 492 -4.20 24.69 23.89
N ILE A 493 -3.27 25.55 24.30
CA ILE A 493 -3.55 26.97 24.59
C ILE A 493 -3.14 27.80 23.38
N ILE A 494 -4.11 28.46 22.75
CA ILE A 494 -3.91 29.36 21.61
C ILE A 494 -3.85 30.80 22.13
N THR A 495 -2.87 31.59 21.66
CA THR A 495 -2.58 32.95 22.13
C THR A 495 -2.23 33.88 20.98
N GLY A 496 -2.57 35.16 21.09
CA GLY A 496 -2.37 36.15 20.01
C GLY A 496 -3.53 36.19 19.02
N LEU A 497 -4.71 35.73 19.45
CA LEU A 497 -5.96 35.86 18.71
C LEU A 497 -6.42 37.33 18.66
N GLU A 498 -7.23 37.67 17.67
CA GLU A 498 -7.99 38.92 17.70
C GLU A 498 -9.23 38.75 18.59
N ASN A 499 -9.80 39.87 19.05
CA ASN A 499 -11.05 39.82 19.79
C ASN A 499 -12.23 39.59 18.84
N GLY A 500 -13.12 38.66 19.20
CA GLY A 500 -14.24 38.26 18.36
C GLY A 500 -14.78 36.87 18.71
N PHE A 501 -15.55 36.31 17.78
CA PHE A 501 -16.14 34.99 17.88
C PHE A 501 -15.41 34.00 16.98
N TYR A 502 -15.16 32.81 17.54
CA TYR A 502 -14.45 31.72 16.90
C TYR A 502 -15.33 30.48 16.76
N LYS A 503 -14.96 29.63 15.80
CA LYS A 503 -15.47 28.27 15.59
C LYS A 503 -14.31 27.30 15.80
N LEU A 504 -14.48 26.34 16.71
CA LEU A 504 -13.64 25.16 16.83
C LEU A 504 -14.34 24.00 16.11
N SER A 505 -13.59 23.16 15.41
CA SER A 505 -14.06 21.85 14.98
C SER A 505 -12.96 20.81 15.03
N ALA A 506 -13.33 19.54 15.07
CA ALA A 506 -12.42 18.41 14.83
C ALA A 506 -13.20 17.29 14.15
N TRP A 507 -12.49 16.33 13.57
CA TRP A 507 -13.04 15.05 13.14
C TRP A 507 -12.83 13.99 14.22
N ALA A 508 -13.80 13.09 14.41
CA ALA A 508 -13.64 11.92 15.26
C ALA A 508 -14.31 10.67 14.66
N SER A 509 -13.76 9.51 15.01
CA SER A 509 -14.18 8.16 14.61
C SER A 509 -13.94 7.21 15.80
N GLY A 510 -14.52 6.02 15.84
CA GLY A 510 -14.35 5.10 16.98
C GLY A 510 -15.50 4.15 17.27
N GLY A 511 -15.32 3.30 18.28
CA GLY A 511 -16.29 2.28 18.69
C GLY A 511 -17.53 2.83 19.41
N GLY A 512 -17.39 3.95 20.14
CA GLY A 512 -18.49 4.58 20.85
C GLY A 512 -18.68 4.08 22.28
N GLU A 513 -19.89 4.27 22.80
CA GLU A 513 -20.28 4.03 24.20
C GLU A 513 -19.50 4.83 25.27
N GLU A 514 -18.72 5.85 24.92
CA GLU A 514 -18.02 6.64 25.92
C GLU A 514 -19.02 7.37 26.84
N LYS A 515 -18.71 7.42 28.14
CA LYS A 515 -19.54 8.05 29.17
C LYS A 515 -19.62 9.56 28.99
N LEU A 516 -18.62 10.12 28.34
CA LEU A 516 -18.55 11.49 27.83
C LEU A 516 -17.47 11.52 26.74
N SER A 517 -17.83 11.92 25.53
CA SER A 517 -16.90 12.33 24.47
C SER A 517 -17.29 13.74 24.04
N GLU A 518 -16.37 14.69 24.05
CA GLU A 518 -16.64 16.06 23.61
C GLU A 518 -15.37 16.78 23.11
N ILE A 519 -15.54 17.65 22.12
CA ILE A 519 -14.56 18.71 21.83
C ILE A 519 -14.97 19.98 22.58
N PHE A 520 -13.99 20.77 23.05
CA PHE A 520 -14.26 21.93 23.88
C PHE A 520 -13.31 23.11 23.64
N ALA A 521 -13.80 24.29 24.04
CA ALA A 521 -13.04 25.52 24.17
C ALA A 521 -13.33 26.19 25.54
N VAL A 522 -12.32 26.79 26.16
CA VAL A 522 -12.44 27.56 27.41
C VAL A 522 -11.75 28.92 27.25
N ASN A 523 -12.50 30.01 27.43
CA ASN A 523 -11.95 31.38 27.39
C ASN A 523 -11.42 31.85 28.75
N GLU A 524 -10.82 33.04 28.83
CA GLU A 524 -10.20 33.56 30.06
C GLU A 524 -11.16 33.60 31.27
N ASN A 525 -12.45 33.87 31.04
CA ASN A 525 -13.48 33.90 32.08
C ASN A 525 -13.83 32.52 32.65
N GLY A 526 -13.24 31.43 32.13
CA GLY A 526 -13.57 30.06 32.48
C GLY A 526 -14.89 29.58 31.86
N GLN A 527 -15.46 30.32 30.91
CA GLN A 527 -16.64 29.86 30.19
C GLN A 527 -16.22 28.74 29.23
N ARG A 528 -16.77 27.55 29.46
CA ARG A 528 -16.58 26.37 28.62
C ARG A 528 -17.69 26.28 27.59
N TYR A 529 -17.29 26.18 26.33
CA TYR A 529 -18.11 25.84 25.18
C TYR A 529 -17.70 24.41 24.80
N SER A 530 -18.64 23.48 24.62
CA SER A 530 -18.31 22.15 24.12
C SER A 530 -19.42 21.57 23.27
N GLU A 531 -19.03 20.69 22.34
CA GLU A 531 -19.94 19.91 21.50
C GLU A 531 -19.67 18.44 21.84
N PRO A 532 -20.64 17.73 22.45
CA PRO A 532 -20.50 16.31 22.72
C PRO A 532 -20.60 15.53 21.42
N PHE A 533 -19.82 14.45 21.31
CA PHE A 533 -19.87 13.53 20.19
C PHE A 533 -20.13 12.10 20.66
N ILE A 534 -20.56 11.27 19.70
CA ILE A 534 -20.72 9.83 19.86
C ILE A 534 -20.04 9.23 18.63
N ASN A 535 -19.08 8.33 18.84
CA ASN A 535 -18.44 7.65 17.73
C ASN A 535 -19.37 6.57 17.15
N THR A 536 -19.32 6.34 15.83
CA THR A 536 -20.32 5.51 15.11
C THR A 536 -19.71 4.40 14.24
N GLY A 537 -18.55 3.88 14.64
CA GLY A 537 -17.82 2.83 13.94
C GLY A 537 -16.41 3.25 13.49
N TRP A 538 -15.61 2.24 13.11
CA TRP A 538 -14.28 2.45 12.52
C TRP A 538 -14.36 3.05 11.12
N ASP A 539 -13.43 3.96 10.81
CA ASP A 539 -13.41 4.84 9.63
C ASP A 539 -14.71 5.68 9.40
N VAL A 540 -15.64 5.70 10.38
CA VAL A 540 -16.87 6.52 10.31
C VAL A 540 -16.58 7.92 10.88
N TRP A 541 -15.78 8.68 10.13
CA TRP A 541 -15.37 10.03 10.50
C TRP A 541 -16.53 11.04 10.44
N ASN A 542 -16.78 11.68 11.58
CA ASN A 542 -17.79 12.73 11.73
C ASN A 542 -17.13 14.05 12.17
N LYS A 543 -17.58 15.20 11.66
CA LYS A 543 -17.05 16.52 12.02
C LYS A 543 -17.91 17.21 13.06
N PHE A 544 -17.35 17.44 14.24
CA PHE A 544 -18.01 18.10 15.38
C PHE A 544 -17.59 19.57 15.45
N ILE A 545 -18.49 20.46 15.86
CA ILE A 545 -18.29 21.92 15.71
C ILE A 545 -18.82 22.71 16.92
N VAL A 546 -17.91 23.33 17.67
CA VAL A 546 -18.24 24.32 18.71
C VAL A 546 -18.25 25.72 18.09
N ASN A 547 -19.43 26.36 18.05
CA ASN A 547 -19.61 27.68 17.45
C ASN A 547 -19.69 28.80 18.52
N ASN A 548 -19.47 30.05 18.09
CA ASN A 548 -19.62 31.26 18.90
C ASN A 548 -18.76 31.30 20.18
N ILE A 549 -17.54 30.78 20.11
CA ILE A 549 -16.55 30.85 21.18
C ILE A 549 -16.08 32.31 21.29
N GLU A 550 -16.35 32.98 22.41
CA GLU A 550 -16.02 34.40 22.60
C GLU A 550 -14.60 34.57 23.15
N VAL A 551 -13.78 35.35 22.44
CA VAL A 551 -12.39 35.69 22.79
C VAL A 551 -12.27 37.20 22.97
N THR A 552 -11.77 37.63 24.13
CA THR A 552 -11.73 39.05 24.54
C THR A 552 -10.37 39.55 25.05
N ASP A 553 -9.43 38.63 25.28
CA ASP A 553 -8.05 38.87 25.74
C ASP A 553 -6.99 38.39 24.71
N GLY A 554 -7.44 37.85 23.57
CA GLY A 554 -6.59 37.23 22.56
C GLY A 554 -6.15 35.79 22.88
N LYS A 555 -6.86 35.06 23.74
CA LYS A 555 -6.52 33.68 24.12
C LYS A 555 -7.74 32.75 24.23
N VAL A 556 -7.52 31.47 23.97
CA VAL A 556 -8.46 30.38 24.30
C VAL A 556 -7.70 29.08 24.57
N THR A 557 -8.26 28.20 25.41
CA THR A 557 -7.79 26.81 25.52
C THR A 557 -8.75 25.92 24.74
N ILE A 558 -8.26 25.09 23.83
CA ILE A 558 -9.08 24.13 23.07
C ILE A 558 -8.66 22.70 23.40
N GLY A 559 -9.51 21.72 23.08
CA GLY A 559 -9.17 20.32 23.28
C GLY A 559 -10.31 19.34 23.04
N ALA A 560 -10.06 18.07 23.39
CA ALA A 560 -11.06 17.03 23.59
C ALA A 560 -10.94 16.44 25.00
N ASN A 561 -12.08 16.05 25.57
CA ASN A 561 -12.19 15.40 26.87
C ASN A 561 -13.04 14.13 26.68
N VAL A 562 -12.45 12.97 26.97
CA VAL A 562 -13.09 11.66 26.81
C VAL A 562 -13.05 10.90 28.14
N LYS A 563 -14.17 10.26 28.49
CA LYS A 563 -14.31 9.46 29.70
C LYS A 563 -15.03 8.16 29.40
N MET A 564 -14.51 7.07 29.93
CA MET A 564 -14.98 5.73 29.60
C MET A 564 -16.19 5.33 30.43
N ASN A 565 -17.02 4.44 29.87
CA ASN A 565 -18.05 3.76 30.65
C ASN A 565 -17.47 2.52 31.35
N ASP A 566 -18.09 2.10 32.44
CA ASP A 566 -17.53 1.11 33.37
C ASP A 566 -17.43 -0.33 32.81
N ALA A 567 -17.91 -0.59 31.58
CA ALA A 567 -17.75 -1.86 30.85
C ALA A 567 -16.38 -2.00 30.13
N GLY A 568 -15.76 -0.87 29.78
CA GLY A 568 -14.50 -0.79 29.06
C GLY A 568 -14.55 -1.20 27.58
N GLY A 569 -13.40 -1.15 26.92
CA GLY A 569 -13.22 -1.53 25.50
C GLY A 569 -13.60 -0.44 24.48
N GLN A 570 -14.03 0.74 24.92
CA GLN A 570 -14.25 1.90 24.05
C GLN A 570 -12.93 2.43 23.51
N TRP A 571 -12.97 2.97 22.31
CA TRP A 571 -11.81 3.45 21.60
C TRP A 571 -12.23 4.43 20.50
N GLY A 572 -11.30 5.27 20.06
CA GLY A 572 -11.54 6.16 18.93
C GLY A 572 -10.31 6.94 18.51
N ASN A 573 -10.49 7.73 17.46
CA ASN A 573 -9.49 8.64 16.90
C ASN A 573 -10.06 10.06 16.90
N ILE A 574 -9.23 11.06 17.14
CA ILE A 574 -9.57 12.49 16.99
C ILE A 574 -8.51 13.16 16.13
N ASP A 575 -8.94 13.91 15.12
CA ASP A 575 -8.07 14.41 14.06
C ASP A 575 -8.51 15.79 13.52
N GLU A 576 -7.59 16.48 12.84
CA GLU A 576 -7.74 17.77 12.15
C GLU A 576 -8.59 18.80 12.95
N PHE A 577 -8.06 19.18 14.11
CA PHE A 577 -8.60 20.26 14.93
C PHE A 577 -8.42 21.62 14.24
N GLU A 578 -9.52 22.29 13.89
CA GLU A 578 -9.54 23.64 13.30
C GLU A 578 -10.07 24.71 14.28
N LEU A 579 -9.31 25.77 14.54
CA LEU A 579 -9.81 27.01 15.17
C LEU A 579 -9.79 28.18 14.18
N ILE A 580 -10.97 28.70 13.84
CA ILE A 580 -11.18 29.73 12.81
C ILE A 580 -12.00 30.90 13.38
N GLN A 581 -11.60 32.14 13.13
CA GLN A 581 -12.38 33.34 13.48
C GLN A 581 -13.59 33.48 12.54
N ILE A 582 -14.79 33.65 13.09
CA ILE A 582 -16.05 33.72 12.32
C ILE A 582 -16.70 35.11 12.33
N SER A 583 -16.45 35.95 13.34
CA SER A 583 -16.79 37.38 13.30
C SER A 583 -15.96 38.21 14.29
N THR A 584 -15.86 39.51 14.04
CA THR A 584 -15.39 40.53 14.98
C THR A 584 -16.53 41.27 15.69
N GLU A 585 -17.78 41.03 15.29
CA GLU A 585 -18.99 41.69 15.83
C GLU A 585 -20.05 40.68 16.31
N ILE A 586 -20.89 41.12 17.25
CA ILE A 586 -21.97 40.34 17.86
C ILE A 586 -23.17 40.25 16.89
N ASN A 587 -23.30 39.14 16.18
CA ASN A 587 -24.39 38.93 15.22
C ASN A 587 -25.75 38.69 15.89
N LYS A 588 -26.83 39.15 15.25
CA LYS A 588 -28.22 38.91 15.64
C LYS A 588 -28.86 37.85 14.74
N SER A 589 -29.88 37.17 15.26
CA SER A 589 -30.59 36.09 14.57
C SER A 589 -31.30 36.53 13.28
N PRO A 590 -31.58 35.59 12.35
CA PRO A 590 -32.44 35.80 11.18
C PRO A 590 -33.86 36.26 11.55
N ILE A 591 -34.47 37.11 10.72
CA ILE A 591 -35.83 37.64 10.93
C ILE A 591 -36.60 37.60 9.61
N ILE A 592 -37.83 37.09 9.62
CA ILE A 592 -38.80 37.23 8.52
C ILE A 592 -39.74 38.40 8.86
N ASN A 593 -39.72 39.45 8.05
CA ASN A 593 -40.61 40.61 8.23
C ASN A 593 -42.01 40.31 7.69
N SER A 594 -42.12 39.97 6.40
CA SER A 594 -43.39 39.76 5.70
C SER A 594 -43.28 38.74 4.54
N ILE A 595 -44.44 38.33 3.99
CA ILE A 595 -44.54 37.53 2.76
C ILE A 595 -45.70 38.09 1.93
N VAL A 596 -45.47 38.30 0.63
CA VAL A 596 -46.48 38.84 -0.30
C VAL A 596 -46.64 37.87 -1.48
N THR A 597 -47.88 37.47 -1.78
CA THR A 597 -48.19 36.66 -2.96
C THR A 597 -48.67 37.52 -4.12
N THR A 598 -48.31 37.14 -5.36
CA THR A 598 -48.65 37.89 -6.57
C THR A 598 -49.28 36.97 -7.63
N PRO A 599 -50.41 37.36 -8.24
CA PRO A 599 -51.30 38.48 -7.86
C PRO A 599 -52.04 38.20 -6.53
N GLU A 600 -52.52 39.26 -5.87
CA GLU A 600 -53.32 39.16 -4.63
C GLU A 600 -54.71 38.53 -4.85
N SER A 601 -55.24 38.60 -6.08
CA SER A 601 -56.51 37.97 -6.45
C SER A 601 -56.54 37.50 -7.91
N VAL A 602 -57.23 36.39 -8.17
CA VAL A 602 -57.47 35.81 -9.51
C VAL A 602 -58.93 35.40 -9.64
N THR A 603 -59.50 35.57 -10.83
CA THR A 603 -60.74 34.89 -11.23
C THR A 603 -60.39 33.80 -12.24
N LEU A 604 -60.95 32.59 -12.10
CA LEU A 604 -60.71 31.44 -12.98
C LEU A 604 -62.03 30.72 -13.30
N ALA A 605 -62.04 29.99 -14.42
CA ALA A 605 -63.09 29.02 -14.76
C ALA A 605 -62.66 27.56 -14.45
N PRO A 606 -63.62 26.62 -14.30
CA PRO A 606 -63.32 25.19 -14.25
C PRO A 606 -62.51 24.75 -15.49
N GLY A 607 -61.45 23.98 -15.27
CA GLY A 607 -60.46 23.58 -16.29
C GLY A 607 -59.28 24.55 -16.47
N GLU A 608 -59.29 25.74 -15.86
CA GLU A 608 -58.17 26.69 -15.97
C GLU A 608 -57.05 26.45 -14.95
N THR A 609 -55.86 26.98 -15.26
CA THR A 609 -54.69 27.00 -14.36
C THR A 609 -54.08 28.40 -14.27
N LYS A 610 -53.44 28.72 -13.14
CA LYS A 610 -52.75 30.01 -12.96
C LYS A 610 -51.48 29.89 -12.13
N LYS A 611 -50.39 30.46 -12.62
CA LYS A 611 -49.17 30.62 -11.84
C LYS A 611 -49.28 31.81 -10.88
N LEU A 612 -49.00 31.54 -9.60
CA LEU A 612 -48.73 32.52 -8.56
C LEU A 612 -47.23 32.57 -8.27
N THR A 613 -46.78 33.65 -7.65
CA THR A 613 -45.47 33.75 -7.00
C THR A 613 -45.63 34.24 -5.57
N ALA A 614 -44.64 33.97 -4.72
CA ALA A 614 -44.49 34.57 -3.41
C ALA A 614 -43.14 35.29 -3.35
N LYS A 615 -43.09 36.43 -2.65
CA LYS A 615 -41.85 37.08 -2.25
C LYS A 615 -41.80 37.10 -0.73
N VAL A 616 -40.69 36.64 -0.16
CA VAL A 616 -40.36 36.80 1.26
C VAL A 616 -39.57 38.10 1.44
N ASP A 617 -39.74 38.71 2.60
CA ASP A 617 -39.07 39.93 3.03
C ASP A 617 -38.33 39.60 4.34
N GLY A 618 -37.01 39.41 4.25
CA GLY A 618 -36.19 38.84 5.32
C GLY A 618 -34.90 39.63 5.58
N GLU A 619 -34.43 39.57 6.82
CA GLU A 619 -33.22 40.21 7.31
C GLU A 619 -32.24 39.19 7.91
N ASN A 620 -30.96 39.55 7.98
CA ASN A 620 -29.86 38.76 8.57
C ASN A 620 -29.73 37.34 7.99
N GLY A 621 -29.95 37.18 6.67
CA GLY A 621 -29.75 35.90 5.97
C GLY A 621 -30.85 34.86 6.17
N ALA A 622 -32.08 35.28 6.48
CA ALA A 622 -33.21 34.37 6.62
C ALA A 622 -33.61 33.69 5.28
N ASP A 623 -34.02 32.42 5.37
CA ASP A 623 -34.46 31.60 4.22
C ASP A 623 -35.77 32.14 3.60
N GLU A 624 -35.76 32.31 2.28
CA GLU A 624 -36.88 32.85 1.49
C GLU A 624 -37.89 31.77 1.00
N THR A 625 -37.72 30.50 1.38
CA THR A 625 -38.60 29.41 0.95
C THR A 625 -39.98 29.43 1.62
N VAL A 626 -40.99 28.95 0.87
CA VAL A 626 -42.39 28.90 1.31
C VAL A 626 -43.06 27.56 0.97
N ILE A 627 -44.03 27.17 1.79
CA ILE A 627 -44.95 26.05 1.55
C ILE A 627 -46.29 26.61 1.09
N TRP A 628 -46.83 26.07 0.00
CA TRP A 628 -48.12 26.43 -0.57
C TRP A 628 -49.24 25.51 -0.06
N SER A 629 -50.44 26.06 0.18
CA SER A 629 -51.65 25.30 0.50
C SER A 629 -52.92 25.97 -0.04
N SER A 630 -53.96 25.18 -0.29
CA SER A 630 -55.30 25.65 -0.68
C SER A 630 -56.29 25.56 0.47
N SER A 631 -57.30 26.43 0.47
CA SER A 631 -58.46 26.35 1.37
C SER A 631 -59.56 25.38 0.90
N ASP A 632 -59.38 24.71 -0.25
CA ASP A 632 -60.38 23.77 -0.78
C ASP A 632 -60.24 22.36 -0.18
N GLU A 633 -61.07 22.06 0.82
CA GLU A 633 -61.16 20.72 1.43
C GLU A 633 -61.58 19.62 0.44
N SER A 634 -62.11 19.97 -0.76
CA SER A 634 -62.48 19.01 -1.79
C SER A 634 -61.35 18.63 -2.76
N ASN A 635 -60.18 19.28 -2.67
CA ASN A 635 -59.01 19.09 -3.55
C ASN A 635 -59.29 19.25 -5.06
N LYS A 636 -60.18 20.19 -5.43
CA LYS A 636 -60.52 20.55 -6.82
C LYS A 636 -59.96 21.92 -7.25
N VAL A 637 -59.67 22.80 -6.30
CA VAL A 637 -58.86 24.01 -6.47
C VAL A 637 -57.52 23.76 -5.77
N THR A 638 -56.57 23.18 -6.50
CA THR A 638 -55.29 22.70 -5.95
C THR A 638 -54.15 23.69 -6.23
N VAL A 639 -53.02 23.54 -5.52
CA VAL A 639 -51.77 24.29 -5.78
C VAL A 639 -50.55 23.39 -5.65
N ASP A 640 -49.63 23.45 -6.62
CA ASP A 640 -48.39 22.67 -6.60
C ASP A 640 -47.29 23.30 -5.73
N LYS A 641 -46.22 22.54 -5.44
CA LYS A 641 -45.06 23.02 -4.66
C LYS A 641 -44.39 24.28 -5.22
N ASN A 642 -44.62 24.57 -6.50
CA ASN A 642 -44.03 25.69 -7.22
C ASN A 642 -45.00 26.90 -7.31
N GLY A 643 -46.22 26.84 -6.77
CA GLY A 643 -47.23 27.90 -6.86
C GLY A 643 -48.08 27.91 -8.15
N LEU A 644 -48.20 26.79 -8.87
CA LEU A 644 -49.20 26.63 -9.95
C LEU A 644 -50.54 26.19 -9.36
N VAL A 645 -51.58 26.99 -9.52
CA VAL A 645 -52.97 26.69 -9.13
C VAL A 645 -53.70 26.03 -10.30
N SER A 646 -54.51 25.01 -10.01
CA SER A 646 -55.34 24.30 -10.99
C SER A 646 -56.79 24.17 -10.49
N VAL A 647 -57.76 24.31 -11.39
CA VAL A 647 -59.20 24.18 -11.10
C VAL A 647 -59.77 23.04 -11.93
N GLU A 648 -60.28 21.98 -11.29
CA GLU A 648 -60.93 20.85 -11.96
C GLU A 648 -62.25 21.25 -12.64
N GLU A 649 -62.66 20.52 -13.69
CA GLU A 649 -63.88 20.81 -14.48
C GLU A 649 -65.19 20.80 -13.66
N ASP A 650 -65.24 20.06 -12.54
CA ASP A 650 -66.38 19.98 -11.63
C ASP A 650 -66.09 20.59 -10.24
N ALA A 651 -65.17 21.56 -10.18
CA ALA A 651 -64.96 22.43 -9.03
C ALA A 651 -66.21 23.28 -8.74
N THR A 652 -66.46 23.58 -7.46
CA THR A 652 -67.63 24.39 -7.07
C THR A 652 -67.36 25.86 -7.32
N LEU A 653 -68.35 26.59 -7.86
CA LEU A 653 -68.24 28.04 -8.04
C LEU A 653 -68.25 28.74 -6.68
N GLY A 654 -67.25 29.57 -6.40
CA GLY A 654 -67.05 30.13 -5.06
C GLY A 654 -65.78 30.95 -4.91
N ASP A 655 -65.52 31.37 -3.68
CA ASP A 655 -64.28 32.05 -3.26
C ASP A 655 -63.42 31.09 -2.44
N TYR A 656 -62.14 31.02 -2.81
CA TYR A 656 -61.11 30.17 -2.23
C TYR A 656 -59.87 31.01 -1.89
N GLU A 657 -59.00 30.52 -1.01
CA GLU A 657 -57.75 31.17 -0.64
C GLU A 657 -56.56 30.22 -0.82
N ILE A 658 -55.54 30.69 -1.54
CA ILE A 658 -54.25 30.02 -1.71
C ILE A 658 -53.23 30.73 -0.84
N LYS A 659 -52.57 29.99 0.05
CA LYS A 659 -51.69 30.52 1.10
C LYS A 659 -50.25 30.08 0.87
N ALA A 660 -49.30 31.00 1.04
CA ALA A 660 -47.86 30.73 1.08
C ALA A 660 -47.34 31.02 2.49
N VAL A 661 -46.71 30.05 3.16
CA VAL A 661 -46.23 30.15 4.55
C VAL A 661 -44.71 29.95 4.58
N SER A 662 -43.95 30.75 5.35
CA SER A 662 -42.50 30.53 5.49
C SER A 662 -42.20 29.18 6.11
N THR A 663 -41.14 28.53 5.61
CA THR A 663 -40.53 27.33 6.19
C THR A 663 -39.98 27.57 7.60
N VAL A 664 -39.43 28.77 7.85
CA VAL A 664 -38.77 29.18 9.10
C VAL A 664 -39.76 29.76 10.12
N ASP A 665 -40.51 30.80 9.76
CA ASP A 665 -41.51 31.42 10.65
C ASP A 665 -42.94 31.14 10.15
N LYS A 666 -43.54 30.07 10.68
CA LYS A 666 -44.90 29.64 10.34
C LYS A 666 -46.00 30.61 10.76
N SER A 667 -45.68 31.68 11.49
CA SER A 667 -46.62 32.79 11.74
C SER A 667 -46.72 33.76 10.55
N LYS A 668 -45.75 33.74 9.63
CA LYS A 668 -45.64 34.63 8.47
C LYS A 668 -46.18 33.95 7.21
N PHE A 669 -47.12 34.62 6.54
CA PHE A 669 -47.74 34.09 5.33
C PHE A 669 -48.33 35.19 4.44
N GLY A 670 -48.40 34.91 3.14
CA GLY A 670 -49.19 35.65 2.16
C GLY A 670 -50.42 34.84 1.73
N ILE A 671 -51.47 35.51 1.24
CA ILE A 671 -52.71 34.88 0.74
C ILE A 671 -53.12 35.53 -0.58
N THR A 672 -53.38 34.70 -1.58
CA THR A 672 -54.05 35.07 -2.84
C THR A 672 -55.48 34.53 -2.84
N LYS A 673 -56.44 35.36 -3.24
CA LYS A 673 -57.87 34.98 -3.33
C LYS A 673 -58.21 34.49 -4.74
N ILE A 674 -58.78 33.29 -4.85
CA ILE A 674 -59.20 32.69 -6.11
C ILE A 674 -60.73 32.68 -6.15
N LYS A 675 -61.33 33.32 -7.15
CA LYS A 675 -62.77 33.26 -7.42
C LYS A 675 -63.04 32.34 -8.61
N VAL A 676 -63.71 31.21 -8.38
CA VAL A 676 -64.12 30.29 -9.45
C VAL A 676 -65.51 30.69 -9.96
N VAL A 677 -65.62 30.95 -11.26
CA VAL A 677 -66.86 31.34 -11.95
C VAL A 677 -67.06 30.52 -13.22
N ASN A 678 -68.28 30.47 -13.76
CA ASN A 678 -68.47 29.96 -15.12
C ASN A 678 -67.80 30.90 -16.13
N ASP A 679 -67.16 30.33 -17.15
CA ASP A 679 -66.70 31.05 -18.34
C ASP A 679 -67.87 31.83 -18.97
N PRO A 680 -67.74 33.17 -19.16
CA PRO A 680 -68.78 33.98 -19.80
C PRO A 680 -69.03 33.69 -21.28
N ASP A 681 -68.07 33.11 -22.02
CA ASP A 681 -67.99 33.26 -23.49
C ASP A 681 -68.09 31.95 -24.31
N ASN A 682 -68.17 30.77 -23.66
CA ASN A 682 -68.16 29.48 -24.37
C ASN A 682 -69.50 28.71 -24.33
N SER A 683 -70.54 29.29 -24.94
CA SER A 683 -71.84 28.63 -25.08
C SER A 683 -71.90 27.59 -26.23
N GLY A 684 -71.23 26.46 -26.05
CA GLY A 684 -71.59 25.17 -26.66
C GLY A 684 -71.06 24.82 -28.07
N LYS A 685 -70.19 23.80 -28.11
CA LYS A 685 -70.07 22.71 -29.10
C LYS A 685 -69.26 21.60 -28.44
N ASP A 686 -69.85 20.45 -28.11
CA ASP A 686 -70.21 19.33 -29.00
C ASP A 686 -69.03 18.35 -29.18
N ASN A 687 -69.29 17.06 -28.97
CA ASN A 687 -68.27 16.02 -28.83
C ASN A 687 -67.97 15.36 -30.19
N SER A 688 -66.75 15.52 -30.70
CA SER A 688 -66.26 14.77 -31.86
C SER A 688 -64.82 14.26 -31.68
N GLU A 689 -64.56 13.05 -32.16
CA GLU A 689 -63.26 12.37 -32.06
C GLU A 689 -62.23 12.95 -33.05
N SER A 690 -61.39 13.90 -32.63
CA SER A 690 -60.16 14.24 -33.35
C SER A 690 -59.08 14.88 -32.47
N ASP A 691 -58.11 14.07 -32.02
CA ASP A 691 -56.66 14.35 -32.17
C ASP A 691 -55.79 13.32 -31.42
N LYS A 692 -55.65 12.11 -32.00
CA LYS A 692 -54.60 11.17 -31.59
C LYS A 692 -53.25 11.61 -32.18
N LYS A 693 -52.60 12.60 -31.55
CA LYS A 693 -51.24 13.02 -31.92
C LYS A 693 -50.22 11.96 -31.46
N GLN A 694 -49.90 11.04 -32.37
CA GLN A 694 -48.96 9.94 -32.16
C GLN A 694 -47.58 10.42 -31.68
N LEU A 695 -46.99 9.73 -30.69
CA LEU A 695 -45.66 10.02 -30.19
C LEU A 695 -44.64 10.01 -31.35
N THR A 696 -44.01 11.16 -31.59
CA THR A 696 -43.13 11.41 -32.74
C THR A 696 -41.97 12.30 -32.33
N ILE A 697 -40.73 11.87 -32.61
CA ILE A 697 -39.54 12.72 -32.50
C ILE A 697 -39.57 13.74 -33.64
N THR A 698 -39.67 15.02 -33.32
CA THR A 698 -39.71 16.14 -34.28
C THR A 698 -38.33 16.72 -34.59
N LYS A 699 -37.32 16.44 -33.76
CA LYS A 699 -35.91 16.77 -34.00
C LYS A 699 -35.03 15.60 -33.58
N GLN A 700 -34.25 15.10 -34.52
CA GLN A 700 -33.25 14.06 -34.29
C GLN A 700 -31.95 14.71 -33.75
N PRO A 701 -31.06 13.95 -33.08
CA PRO A 701 -29.73 14.44 -32.78
C PRO A 701 -28.87 14.45 -34.05
N ASP A 702 -27.72 15.13 -34.00
CA ASP A 702 -26.74 15.22 -35.09
C ASP A 702 -25.45 14.44 -34.76
N ASP A 703 -24.67 14.07 -35.78
CA ASP A 703 -23.31 13.53 -35.62
C ASP A 703 -22.34 14.59 -35.08
N LEU A 704 -21.41 14.17 -34.21
CA LEU A 704 -20.40 15.06 -33.61
C LEU A 704 -18.97 14.57 -33.89
N THR A 705 -18.11 15.50 -34.30
CA THR A 705 -16.65 15.31 -34.33
C THR A 705 -16.00 16.42 -33.52
N LEU A 706 -15.27 16.05 -32.48
CA LEU A 706 -14.69 16.96 -31.48
C LEU A 706 -13.22 16.61 -31.23
N ASN A 707 -12.49 17.51 -30.58
CA ASN A 707 -11.19 17.19 -29.98
C ASN A 707 -11.37 16.81 -28.50
N GLU A 708 -10.39 16.11 -27.94
CA GLU A 708 -10.34 15.72 -26.54
C GLU A 708 -10.45 16.95 -25.60
N GLY A 709 -11.20 16.82 -24.50
CA GLY A 709 -11.47 17.91 -23.55
C GLY A 709 -12.62 18.85 -23.94
N GLN A 710 -13.27 18.68 -25.09
CA GLN A 710 -14.45 19.48 -25.48
C GLN A 710 -15.76 18.96 -24.83
N ILE A 711 -16.88 19.66 -25.06
CA ILE A 711 -18.21 19.26 -24.56
C ILE A 711 -19.06 18.74 -25.72
N ALA A 712 -19.56 17.51 -25.63
CA ALA A 712 -20.57 16.97 -26.54
C ALA A 712 -21.98 17.21 -26.00
N ARG A 713 -22.93 17.51 -26.90
CA ARG A 713 -24.36 17.63 -26.56
C ARG A 713 -25.24 17.03 -27.66
N PHE A 714 -26.08 16.07 -27.28
CA PHE A 714 -27.11 15.49 -28.15
C PHE A 714 -28.48 15.91 -27.63
N ASN A 715 -29.32 16.50 -28.50
CA ASN A 715 -30.64 17.04 -28.14
C ASN A 715 -31.71 16.47 -29.06
N ILE A 716 -32.79 15.95 -28.51
CA ILE A 716 -34.01 15.63 -29.26
C ILE A 716 -35.18 16.53 -28.85
N GLU A 717 -36.17 16.64 -29.73
CA GLU A 717 -37.47 17.27 -29.42
C GLU A 717 -38.58 16.31 -29.84
N VAL A 718 -39.65 16.23 -29.04
CA VAL A 718 -40.73 15.25 -29.21
C VAL A 718 -42.11 15.90 -29.15
N THR A 719 -43.08 15.30 -29.84
CA THR A 719 -44.50 15.64 -29.68
C THR A 719 -45.32 14.38 -29.46
N GLY A 720 -46.30 14.47 -28.57
CA GLY A 720 -47.10 13.36 -28.04
C GLY A 720 -47.87 13.86 -26.81
N LYS A 721 -48.32 12.96 -25.92
CA LYS A 721 -48.97 13.36 -24.67
C LYS A 721 -48.05 13.11 -23.47
N ALA A 722 -47.63 14.20 -22.83
CA ALA A 722 -46.73 14.21 -21.67
C ALA A 722 -47.39 13.61 -20.40
N PRO A 723 -46.62 13.16 -19.39
CA PRO A 723 -45.14 13.13 -19.32
C PRO A 723 -44.48 12.21 -20.36
N PHE A 724 -43.19 12.46 -20.60
CA PHE A 724 -42.33 11.63 -21.44
C PHE A 724 -41.17 11.10 -20.59
N ASN A 725 -40.80 9.84 -20.79
CA ASN A 725 -39.59 9.25 -20.23
C ASN A 725 -38.56 9.09 -21.35
N TYR A 726 -37.29 9.33 -21.06
CA TYR A 726 -36.17 9.22 -22.01
C TYR A 726 -35.15 8.21 -21.50
N GLN A 727 -34.42 7.56 -22.40
CA GLN A 727 -33.27 6.72 -22.06
C GLN A 727 -32.24 6.78 -23.22
N TRP A 728 -31.06 7.32 -22.95
CA TRP A 728 -29.94 7.30 -23.89
C TRP A 728 -29.14 6.00 -23.79
N GLN A 729 -28.55 5.57 -24.91
CA GLN A 729 -27.68 4.41 -25.03
C GLN A 729 -26.40 4.73 -25.83
N LYS A 730 -25.27 4.12 -25.47
CA LYS A 730 -23.98 4.14 -26.21
C LYS A 730 -23.64 2.71 -26.63
N ASN A 731 -23.39 2.48 -27.93
CA ASN A 731 -23.07 1.17 -28.50
C ASN A 731 -24.04 0.04 -28.05
N CYS A 732 -25.34 0.35 -28.03
CA CYS A 732 -26.44 -0.52 -27.58
C CYS A 732 -26.51 -0.84 -26.07
N LYS A 733 -25.66 -0.26 -25.22
CA LYS A 733 -25.79 -0.30 -23.76
C LYS A 733 -26.45 0.99 -23.25
N ASP A 734 -27.39 0.88 -22.31
CA ASP A 734 -27.97 2.04 -21.62
C ASP A 734 -26.91 2.86 -20.86
N LEU A 735 -27.17 4.16 -20.76
CA LEU A 735 -26.34 5.15 -20.04
C LEU A 735 -27.02 5.56 -18.73
N GLU A 736 -26.19 5.90 -17.76
CA GLU A 736 -26.56 6.45 -16.44
C GLU A 736 -25.72 7.71 -16.22
N ASP A 737 -26.23 8.67 -15.44
CA ASP A 737 -25.53 9.93 -15.17
C ASP A 737 -24.35 9.73 -14.20
N ASP A 738 -23.21 10.37 -14.49
CA ASP A 738 -22.01 10.38 -13.65
C ASP A 738 -21.43 11.80 -13.48
N LYS A 739 -20.17 11.90 -13.04
CA LYS A 739 -19.49 13.18 -12.80
C LYS A 739 -19.15 14.00 -14.07
N ASN A 740 -19.15 13.37 -15.24
CA ASN A 740 -18.79 13.97 -16.54
C ASN A 740 -19.95 13.88 -17.56
N LEU A 741 -20.86 12.92 -17.42
CA LEU A 741 -21.99 12.68 -18.32
C LEU A 741 -23.31 12.90 -17.57
N TYR A 742 -24.21 13.72 -18.12
CA TYR A 742 -25.50 14.01 -17.48
C TYR A 742 -26.65 14.20 -18.48
N GLY A 743 -27.87 13.87 -18.05
CA GLY A 743 -29.08 13.93 -18.89
C GLY A 743 -29.39 12.64 -19.64
N ALA A 744 -28.88 11.48 -19.20
CA ALA A 744 -29.15 10.16 -19.80
C ALA A 744 -30.66 9.78 -19.77
N ASN A 745 -31.43 10.39 -18.86
CA ASN A 745 -32.88 10.28 -18.75
C ASN A 745 -33.65 11.57 -19.17
N GLU A 746 -32.99 12.49 -19.88
CA GLU A 746 -33.57 13.75 -20.37
C GLU A 746 -33.56 13.87 -21.91
N ALA A 747 -34.26 14.88 -22.42
CA ALA A 747 -34.26 15.22 -23.85
C ALA A 747 -32.90 15.73 -24.39
N THR A 748 -31.97 16.10 -23.49
CA THR A 748 -30.60 16.52 -23.84
C THR A 748 -29.58 15.74 -23.02
N LEU A 749 -28.72 14.98 -23.69
CA LEU A 749 -27.54 14.35 -23.11
C LEU A 749 -26.33 15.29 -23.28
N THR A 750 -25.59 15.56 -22.20
CA THR A 750 -24.30 16.28 -22.23
C THR A 750 -23.17 15.36 -21.75
N ILE A 751 -22.00 15.48 -22.38
CA ILE A 751 -20.74 14.88 -21.91
C ILE A 751 -19.70 16.00 -21.86
N GLU A 752 -19.15 16.28 -20.68
CA GLU A 752 -18.08 17.24 -20.48
C GLU A 752 -16.70 16.57 -20.54
N ASN A 753 -15.71 17.31 -21.03
CA ASN A 753 -14.32 16.87 -21.16
C ASN A 753 -14.18 15.54 -21.94
N VAL A 754 -14.82 15.43 -23.11
CA VAL A 754 -14.89 14.19 -23.90
C VAL A 754 -13.51 13.60 -24.19
N THR A 755 -13.42 12.27 -24.11
CA THR A 755 -12.18 11.51 -24.35
C THR A 755 -12.25 10.70 -25.63
N THR A 756 -11.10 10.18 -26.09
CA THR A 756 -11.08 9.18 -27.17
C THR A 756 -12.00 7.98 -26.90
N SER A 757 -12.17 7.58 -25.63
CA SER A 757 -13.08 6.51 -25.18
C SER A 757 -14.57 6.84 -25.32
N ASP A 758 -14.93 8.10 -25.56
CA ASP A 758 -16.29 8.56 -25.81
C ASP A 758 -16.75 8.37 -27.25
N SER A 759 -15.82 8.08 -28.16
CA SER A 759 -16.13 7.70 -29.53
C SER A 759 -17.07 6.47 -29.57
N GLY A 760 -18.20 6.59 -30.27
CA GLY A 760 -19.24 5.57 -30.27
C GLY A 760 -20.50 5.99 -31.01
N VAL A 761 -21.49 5.10 -31.05
CA VAL A 761 -22.81 5.33 -31.63
C VAL A 761 -23.84 5.50 -30.51
N TYR A 762 -24.63 6.57 -30.58
CA TYR A 762 -25.60 6.99 -29.58
C TYR A 762 -27.03 6.97 -30.15
N ILE A 763 -28.00 6.56 -29.32
CA ILE A 763 -29.45 6.65 -29.58
C ILE A 763 -30.21 7.05 -28.30
N CYS A 764 -31.39 7.65 -28.46
CA CYS A 764 -32.35 7.88 -27.38
C CYS A 764 -33.66 7.11 -27.66
N LYS A 765 -34.15 6.39 -26.66
CA LYS A 765 -35.52 5.85 -26.62
C LYS A 765 -36.43 6.85 -25.89
N VAL A 766 -37.70 6.93 -26.28
CA VAL A 766 -38.70 7.80 -25.63
C VAL A 766 -40.03 7.08 -25.50
N THR A 767 -40.63 7.14 -24.32
CA THR A 767 -41.92 6.50 -23.99
C THR A 767 -42.89 7.54 -23.41
N ASP A 768 -44.14 7.54 -23.87
CA ASP A 768 -45.18 8.46 -23.36
C ASP A 768 -46.00 7.88 -22.19
N TYR A 769 -46.85 8.71 -21.58
CA TYR A 769 -47.64 8.36 -20.38
C TYR A 769 -48.63 7.19 -20.56
N ILE A 770 -48.86 6.71 -21.79
CA ILE A 770 -49.71 5.54 -22.10
C ILE A 770 -48.93 4.38 -22.73
N GLY A 771 -47.60 4.45 -22.72
CA GLY A 771 -46.73 3.36 -23.16
C GLY A 771 -46.55 3.26 -24.69
N ASN A 772 -46.79 4.33 -25.46
CA ASN A 772 -46.28 4.38 -26.82
C ASN A 772 -44.77 4.62 -26.77
N GLU A 773 -43.99 3.93 -27.60
CA GLU A 773 -42.53 4.07 -27.67
C GLU A 773 -42.05 4.55 -29.04
N THR A 774 -40.92 5.26 -29.05
CA THR A 774 -40.19 5.67 -30.25
C THR A 774 -38.69 5.73 -29.98
N THR A 775 -37.87 5.86 -31.02
CA THR A 775 -36.39 5.86 -30.91
C THR A 775 -35.78 6.80 -31.94
N SER A 776 -34.70 7.48 -31.56
CA SER A 776 -33.99 8.42 -32.43
C SER A 776 -33.26 7.73 -33.58
N SER A 777 -32.85 8.53 -34.55
CA SER A 777 -31.71 8.17 -35.42
C SER A 777 -30.49 7.82 -34.57
N ALA A 778 -29.68 6.89 -35.06
CA ALA A 778 -28.36 6.61 -34.51
C ALA A 778 -27.36 7.66 -35.01
N VAL A 779 -26.62 8.28 -34.10
CA VAL A 779 -25.60 9.29 -34.37
C VAL A 779 -24.26 8.88 -33.81
N ARG A 780 -23.16 9.41 -34.35
CA ARG A 780 -21.80 9.05 -33.98
C ARG A 780 -21.09 10.22 -33.29
N LEU A 781 -20.48 9.93 -32.15
CA LEU A 781 -19.38 10.74 -31.61
C LEU A 781 -18.06 10.20 -32.14
N SER A 782 -17.20 11.09 -32.63
CA SER A 782 -15.79 10.79 -32.95
C SER A 782 -14.90 11.82 -32.28
N VAL A 783 -14.01 11.40 -31.38
CA VAL A 783 -13.09 12.29 -30.66
C VAL A 783 -11.68 12.15 -31.22
N ASN A 784 -11.10 13.25 -31.66
CA ASN A 784 -9.71 13.33 -32.11
C ASN A 784 -8.80 13.53 -30.90
N SER A 785 -7.75 12.70 -30.78
CA SER A 785 -6.62 13.00 -29.89
C SER A 785 -5.80 14.15 -30.47
N ASP A 786 -5.52 15.17 -29.66
CA ASP A 786 -4.88 16.39 -30.14
C ASP A 786 -3.34 16.24 -30.18
N SER A 787 -2.79 15.97 -31.36
CA SER A 787 -1.35 15.78 -31.59
C SER A 787 -0.66 17.06 -32.07
N SER A 788 -0.49 18.02 -31.16
CA SER A 788 0.13 19.32 -31.46
C SER A 788 1.60 19.42 -31.01
N SER A 789 2.48 18.67 -31.70
CA SER A 789 3.92 18.98 -31.68
C SER A 789 4.19 20.32 -32.37
N THR A 790 4.70 21.32 -31.64
CA THR A 790 5.15 22.57 -32.26
C THR A 790 6.43 22.36 -33.05
N ASP A 791 6.41 22.56 -34.36
CA ASP A 791 7.64 22.77 -35.12
C ASP A 791 7.42 23.82 -36.21
N ASN A 792 8.42 24.67 -36.42
CA ASN A 792 8.21 25.98 -37.05
C ASN A 792 9.38 26.33 -37.98
N ASN A 793 9.26 26.06 -39.29
CA ASN A 793 10.01 26.78 -40.33
C ASN A 793 9.48 26.61 -41.78
N ASN A 794 8.52 27.46 -42.13
CA ASN A 794 8.48 28.27 -43.36
C ASN A 794 9.37 27.85 -44.58
N SER A 795 8.75 27.44 -45.68
CA SER A 795 8.89 28.14 -46.97
C SER A 795 7.90 27.68 -48.06
N ASN A 796 7.54 28.60 -48.96
CA ASN A 796 6.63 28.35 -50.08
C ASN A 796 7.26 27.46 -51.18
N VAL A 797 6.44 26.64 -51.86
CA VAL A 797 6.08 26.87 -53.27
C VAL A 797 4.95 25.91 -53.72
N SER A 798 4.05 26.41 -54.56
CA SER A 798 2.94 25.66 -55.16
C SER A 798 3.35 24.73 -56.30
N SER A 799 2.74 23.55 -56.41
CA SER A 799 2.21 23.06 -57.70
C SER A 799 1.30 21.83 -57.52
N SER A 800 0.53 21.50 -58.55
CA SER A 800 -0.52 20.48 -58.55
C SER A 800 -0.09 19.15 -59.18
N SER A 801 -0.56 18.05 -58.57
CA SER A 801 -0.99 16.80 -59.23
C SER A 801 -0.01 15.99 -60.11
N SER A 802 0.11 14.69 -59.78
CA SER A 802 -0.28 13.53 -60.62
C SER A 802 0.74 12.37 -60.79
N HIS A 803 0.23 11.16 -60.55
CA HIS A 803 0.40 9.93 -61.34
C HIS A 803 1.78 9.28 -61.62
N ARG A 804 1.99 8.15 -60.91
CA ARG A 804 2.43 6.81 -61.41
C ARG A 804 3.89 6.56 -61.87
N HIS A 805 4.29 5.31 -61.60
CA HIS A 805 5.41 4.47 -62.10
C HIS A 805 6.03 4.84 -63.47
N HIS A 806 7.31 4.55 -63.77
CA HIS A 806 7.99 3.25 -63.58
C HIS A 806 9.54 3.31 -63.62
N HIS A 807 10.16 2.18 -63.23
CA HIS A 807 11.52 1.67 -63.52
C HIS A 807 12.52 2.50 -64.37
N SER A 808 13.77 2.50 -63.91
CA SER A 808 14.85 1.77 -64.61
C SER A 808 15.90 1.25 -63.58
N SER A 809 17.01 0.66 -64.02
CA SER A 809 17.92 -0.10 -63.15
C SER A 809 19.40 -0.13 -63.58
N ASN A 810 20.25 -0.49 -62.59
CA ASN A 810 21.41 -1.41 -62.70
C ASN A 810 22.84 -0.86 -62.95
N SER A 811 23.80 -1.45 -62.20
CA SER A 811 25.27 -1.52 -62.44
C SER A 811 26.07 -0.19 -62.38
N SER A 812 27.40 -0.11 -62.22
CA SER A 812 28.55 -1.04 -61.98
C SER A 812 29.73 -0.17 -61.40
N SER A 813 30.93 -0.59 -60.96
CA SER A 813 31.67 -1.82 -60.54
C SER A 813 33.02 -1.29 -59.90
N ASN A 814 34.18 -1.95 -59.65
CA ASN A 814 34.80 -3.26 -59.91
C ASN A 814 36.04 -3.45 -58.96
N GLU A 815 36.84 -4.52 -59.13
CA GLU A 815 38.22 -4.79 -58.60
C GLU A 815 38.33 -5.08 -57.07
N SER A 816 38.79 -6.23 -56.52
CA SER A 816 39.77 -7.32 -56.83
C SER A 816 41.15 -7.12 -56.15
N SER A 817 41.89 -8.13 -55.65
CA SER A 817 41.86 -9.58 -55.97
C SER A 817 42.48 -10.52 -54.89
N ASN A 818 42.15 -11.83 -55.00
CA ASN A 818 42.91 -13.06 -54.64
C ASN A 818 43.48 -13.30 -53.21
N ASN A 819 43.00 -14.37 -52.54
CA ASN A 819 43.64 -15.70 -52.67
C ASN A 819 42.78 -16.90 -52.16
N ASN A 820 43.19 -18.12 -52.49
CA ASN A 820 42.36 -19.35 -52.46
C ASN A 820 42.19 -20.03 -51.07
N GLY A 821 41.06 -20.74 -50.90
CA GLY A 821 40.83 -21.75 -49.86
C GLY A 821 39.41 -22.33 -49.92
N GLU A 822 39.22 -23.57 -50.36
CA GLU A 822 37.89 -24.13 -50.68
C GLU A 822 37.06 -24.51 -49.44
N LYS A 823 35.82 -23.99 -49.37
CA LYS A 823 34.61 -24.78 -49.11
C LYS A 823 33.40 -24.11 -49.76
N THR A 824 32.43 -24.90 -50.20
CA THR A 824 31.44 -24.49 -51.21
C THR A 824 30.21 -23.77 -50.64
N ASN A 825 29.82 -22.69 -51.34
CA ASN A 825 28.61 -21.90 -51.13
C ASN A 825 27.31 -22.72 -50.95
N LEU A 826 26.37 -22.17 -50.19
CA LEU A 826 25.19 -21.48 -50.75
C LEU A 826 24.72 -20.37 -49.80
N ASN A 827 23.96 -19.39 -50.30
CA ASN A 827 23.78 -18.10 -49.63
C ASN A 827 22.35 -17.52 -49.79
N GLN A 828 21.94 -16.69 -48.82
CA GLN A 828 20.76 -15.82 -48.75
C GLN A 828 19.36 -16.47 -48.68
N GLY A 829 18.44 -15.83 -47.92
CA GLY A 829 17.07 -15.73 -48.44
C GLY A 829 15.89 -15.42 -47.53
N SER A 830 15.99 -15.40 -46.19
CA SER A 830 15.02 -14.73 -45.28
C SER A 830 15.43 -14.96 -43.81
N SER A 831 15.26 -13.95 -42.96
CA SER A 831 15.66 -13.97 -41.55
C SER A 831 14.75 -14.84 -40.67
N ILE A 832 15.39 -15.62 -39.80
CA ILE A 832 14.79 -16.13 -38.55
C ILE A 832 14.36 -14.91 -37.72
N THR A 833 13.17 -14.91 -37.13
CA THR A 833 12.70 -13.78 -36.29
C THR A 833 13.28 -13.88 -34.87
N SER A 834 13.27 -12.77 -34.12
CA SER A 834 13.70 -12.76 -32.71
C SER A 834 12.90 -13.73 -31.84
N GLU A 835 11.60 -13.86 -32.11
CA GLU A 835 10.71 -14.84 -31.46
C GLU A 835 11.11 -16.30 -31.78
N ASP A 836 11.53 -16.59 -33.02
CA ASP A 836 12.04 -17.92 -33.39
C ASP A 836 13.38 -18.21 -32.70
N ALA A 837 14.23 -17.20 -32.51
CA ALA A 837 15.49 -17.33 -31.77
C ALA A 837 15.24 -17.67 -30.29
N ASN A 838 14.23 -17.07 -29.66
CA ASN A 838 13.82 -17.42 -28.30
C ASN A 838 13.35 -18.88 -28.20
N ILE A 839 12.59 -19.37 -29.20
CA ILE A 839 12.17 -20.79 -29.28
C ILE A 839 13.36 -21.73 -29.42
N ILE A 840 14.36 -21.38 -30.24
CA ILE A 840 15.60 -22.16 -30.39
C ILE A 840 16.36 -22.25 -29.06
N THR A 841 16.44 -21.15 -28.30
CA THR A 841 17.06 -21.12 -26.97
C THR A 841 16.30 -21.96 -25.94
N ALA A 842 14.95 -21.88 -25.92
CA ALA A 842 14.10 -22.66 -25.02
C ALA A 842 14.19 -24.19 -25.24
N LEU A 843 14.62 -24.62 -26.44
CA LEU A 843 14.88 -26.02 -26.78
C LEU A 843 16.32 -26.48 -26.46
N GLY A 844 17.17 -25.59 -25.93
CA GLY A 844 18.52 -25.86 -25.44
C GLY A 844 19.59 -26.05 -26.51
N GLU A 845 20.86 -26.02 -26.10
CA GLU A 845 22.06 -25.97 -26.97
C GLU A 845 22.09 -27.01 -28.10
N GLY A 846 22.62 -26.61 -29.26
CA GLY A 846 22.73 -27.47 -30.45
C GLY A 846 21.48 -27.51 -31.34
N THR A 847 20.45 -26.71 -31.02
CA THR A 847 19.22 -26.56 -31.81
C THR A 847 19.39 -25.53 -32.94
N GLN A 848 18.79 -25.78 -34.10
CA GLN A 848 18.85 -24.96 -35.32
C GLN A 848 17.51 -24.98 -36.06
N ALA A 849 17.18 -23.90 -36.75
CA ALA A 849 15.97 -23.79 -37.59
C ALA A 849 16.30 -23.63 -39.08
N GLU A 850 15.47 -24.22 -39.94
CA GLU A 850 15.47 -23.99 -41.39
C GLU A 850 14.77 -22.67 -41.75
N LYS A 851 14.84 -22.29 -43.04
CA LYS A 851 14.04 -21.17 -43.58
C LYS A 851 12.53 -21.50 -43.54
N ALA A 852 11.74 -20.57 -43.01
CA ALA A 852 10.28 -20.61 -43.02
C ALA A 852 9.70 -20.75 -44.44
N LYS A 853 8.64 -21.55 -44.57
CA LYS A 853 7.87 -21.77 -45.81
C LYS A 853 6.44 -21.29 -45.61
N GLU A 854 5.91 -20.50 -46.54
CA GLU A 854 4.48 -20.16 -46.58
C GLU A 854 3.67 -21.38 -47.02
N PHE A 855 2.57 -21.64 -46.31
CA PHE A 855 1.60 -22.70 -46.61
C PHE A 855 0.18 -22.14 -46.45
N VAL A 856 -0.67 -22.34 -47.46
CA VAL A 856 -2.10 -21.99 -47.38
C VAL A 856 -2.89 -23.24 -47.04
N ALA A 857 -3.52 -23.25 -45.87
CA ALA A 857 -4.32 -24.36 -45.39
C ALA A 857 -5.65 -24.51 -46.15
N SER A 858 -6.31 -25.66 -45.99
CA SER A 858 -7.57 -26.01 -46.68
C SER A 858 -8.74 -25.04 -46.42
N ASN A 859 -8.67 -24.28 -45.32
CA ASN A 859 -9.63 -23.24 -44.95
C ASN A 859 -9.26 -21.83 -45.45
N GLY A 860 -8.17 -21.69 -46.21
CA GLY A 860 -7.66 -20.41 -46.72
C GLY A 860 -6.72 -19.66 -45.78
N ASN A 861 -6.49 -20.16 -44.55
CA ASN A 861 -5.57 -19.54 -43.60
C ASN A 861 -4.10 -19.67 -44.07
N LYS A 862 -3.33 -18.58 -43.95
CA LYS A 862 -1.90 -18.54 -44.25
C LYS A 862 -1.09 -18.89 -43.01
N LEU A 863 -0.18 -19.84 -43.18
CA LEU A 863 0.75 -20.30 -42.17
C LEU A 863 2.20 -20.12 -42.63
N PHE A 864 3.11 -19.82 -41.71
CA PHE A 864 4.55 -19.92 -41.93
C PHE A 864 5.11 -21.07 -41.10
N ILE A 865 5.71 -22.06 -41.77
CA ILE A 865 6.18 -23.31 -41.18
C ILE A 865 7.71 -23.34 -41.20
N THR A 866 8.33 -23.42 -40.02
CA THR A 866 9.79 -23.32 -39.81
C THR A 866 10.33 -24.59 -39.16
N PRO A 867 10.92 -25.54 -39.93
CA PRO A 867 11.42 -26.81 -39.38
C PRO A 867 12.57 -26.62 -38.39
N ILE A 868 12.57 -27.41 -37.31
CA ILE A 868 13.60 -27.39 -36.25
C ILE A 868 14.37 -28.71 -36.20
N TYR A 869 15.68 -28.63 -36.01
CA TYR A 869 16.59 -29.76 -35.82
C TYR A 869 17.50 -29.53 -34.61
N LYS A 870 17.94 -30.61 -33.97
CA LYS A 870 18.96 -30.60 -32.93
C LYS A 870 19.98 -31.69 -33.24
N ASN A 871 21.25 -31.34 -33.33
CA ASN A 871 22.34 -32.25 -33.73
C ASN A 871 22.03 -33.06 -35.02
N GLY A 872 21.36 -32.44 -36.00
CA GLY A 872 20.95 -33.07 -37.27
C GLY A 872 19.70 -33.95 -37.22
N LYS A 873 19.13 -34.23 -36.04
CA LYS A 873 17.83 -34.91 -35.89
C LYS A 873 16.70 -33.87 -35.90
N SER A 874 15.63 -34.10 -36.65
CA SER A 874 14.45 -33.23 -36.61
C SER A 874 13.77 -33.33 -35.25
N MET A 875 13.45 -32.17 -34.65
CA MET A 875 12.81 -32.05 -33.34
C MET A 875 11.32 -31.74 -33.47
N GLY A 876 10.97 -30.90 -34.46
CA GLY A 876 9.64 -30.34 -34.60
C GLY A 876 9.56 -29.28 -35.71
N THR A 877 8.50 -28.47 -35.67
CA THR A 877 8.37 -27.26 -36.51
C THR A 877 7.66 -26.15 -35.75
N ILE A 878 8.13 -24.91 -35.91
CA ILE A 878 7.36 -23.71 -35.55
C ILE A 878 6.27 -23.51 -36.62
N ILE A 879 5.11 -23.04 -36.21
CA ILE A 879 3.96 -22.72 -37.05
C ILE A 879 3.45 -21.35 -36.61
N LYS A 880 3.54 -20.33 -37.46
CA LYS A 880 2.90 -19.02 -37.22
C LYS A 880 1.68 -18.87 -38.12
N SER A 881 0.58 -18.38 -37.58
CA SER A 881 -0.70 -18.22 -38.30
C SER A 881 -1.03 -16.75 -38.51
N GLU A 882 -1.41 -16.35 -39.73
CA GLU A 882 -1.92 -14.99 -39.98
C GLU A 882 -3.41 -14.85 -39.61
N GLY A 883 -4.20 -15.91 -39.75
CA GLY A 883 -5.66 -15.88 -39.57
C GLY A 883 -6.18 -16.59 -38.32
N LEU A 884 -7.36 -16.17 -37.88
CA LEU A 884 -8.19 -16.88 -36.91
C LEU A 884 -8.95 -18.02 -37.61
N SER A 885 -8.95 -19.22 -37.04
CA SER A 885 -9.80 -20.33 -37.48
C SER A 885 -10.04 -21.36 -36.37
N LEU A 886 -11.27 -21.87 -36.30
CA LEU A 886 -11.67 -22.91 -35.34
C LEU A 886 -10.96 -24.25 -35.57
N ALA A 887 -10.54 -24.53 -36.81
CA ALA A 887 -9.78 -25.73 -37.17
C ALA A 887 -8.96 -25.47 -38.45
N THR A 888 -7.63 -25.59 -38.33
CA THR A 888 -6.69 -25.49 -39.46
C THR A 888 -5.90 -26.77 -39.58
N THR A 889 -6.11 -27.50 -40.68
CA THR A 889 -5.39 -28.73 -40.99
C THR A 889 -4.10 -28.43 -41.75
N ILE A 890 -2.98 -28.92 -41.21
CA ILE A 890 -1.63 -28.79 -41.73
C ILE A 890 -1.17 -30.16 -42.22
N TYR A 891 -0.65 -30.22 -43.44
CA TYR A 891 -0.06 -31.44 -44.00
C TYR A 891 1.45 -31.44 -43.78
N MET A 892 1.98 -32.56 -43.30
CA MET A 892 3.39 -32.75 -42.95
C MET A 892 4.05 -33.73 -43.94
N ASP A 893 5.28 -33.41 -44.38
CA ASP A 893 6.03 -34.20 -45.37
C ASP A 893 6.35 -35.65 -44.92
N LYS A 894 6.12 -35.99 -43.65
CA LYS A 894 6.39 -37.29 -43.02
C LYS A 894 5.27 -37.65 -42.05
N LYS A 895 5.16 -38.95 -41.70
CA LYS A 895 4.21 -39.39 -40.69
C LYS A 895 4.55 -38.79 -39.32
N VAL A 896 3.62 -38.00 -38.81
CA VAL A 896 3.59 -37.49 -37.43
C VAL A 896 3.21 -38.67 -36.51
N SER A 897 3.87 -38.78 -35.35
CA SER A 897 3.45 -39.76 -34.32
C SER A 897 2.36 -39.16 -33.44
N GLU A 898 1.58 -40.01 -32.79
CA GLU A 898 0.58 -39.59 -31.80
C GLU A 898 1.25 -38.95 -30.57
N ASP A 899 2.54 -39.23 -30.34
CA ASP A 899 3.37 -38.68 -29.25
C ASP A 899 3.81 -37.21 -29.46
N VAL A 900 3.39 -36.54 -30.53
CA VAL A 900 3.83 -35.17 -30.84
C VAL A 900 3.04 -34.13 -30.03
N GLY A 901 3.73 -33.43 -29.14
CA GLY A 901 3.15 -32.32 -28.38
C GLY A 901 2.97 -31.09 -29.26
N ILE A 902 1.75 -30.55 -29.27
CA ILE A 902 1.44 -29.24 -29.87
C ILE A 902 1.40 -28.21 -28.75
N TYR A 903 2.23 -27.18 -28.85
CA TYR A 903 2.33 -26.08 -27.89
C TYR A 903 1.89 -24.77 -28.54
N LYS A 904 1.22 -23.90 -27.79
CA LYS A 904 0.87 -22.52 -28.17
C LYS A 904 1.65 -21.55 -27.28
N TYR A 905 2.19 -20.47 -27.86
CA TYR A 905 2.77 -19.37 -27.10
C TYR A 905 1.67 -18.45 -26.54
N VAL A 906 1.80 -18.02 -25.28
CA VAL A 906 0.87 -17.09 -24.61
C VAL A 906 1.62 -15.78 -24.32
N PRO A 907 1.54 -14.76 -25.20
CA PRO A 907 2.41 -13.58 -25.12
C PRO A 907 2.28 -12.78 -23.83
N SER A 908 1.08 -12.71 -23.25
CA SER A 908 0.81 -12.00 -21.98
C SER A 908 1.49 -12.62 -20.76
N LEU A 909 1.92 -13.88 -20.84
CA LEU A 909 2.59 -14.60 -19.76
C LEU A 909 4.05 -14.94 -20.07
N ASN A 910 4.51 -14.75 -21.32
CA ASN A 910 5.80 -15.21 -21.83
C ASN A 910 6.06 -16.71 -21.54
N LYS A 911 5.06 -17.56 -21.76
CA LYS A 911 5.11 -19.03 -21.55
C LYS A 911 4.36 -19.79 -22.63
N TYR A 912 4.61 -21.10 -22.70
CA TYR A 912 3.99 -22.01 -23.67
C TYR A 912 3.02 -22.97 -22.99
N ILE A 913 1.87 -23.26 -23.61
CA ILE A 913 0.92 -24.27 -23.13
C ILE A 913 0.81 -25.43 -24.11
N LYS A 914 0.92 -26.66 -23.61
CA LYS A 914 0.64 -27.88 -24.36
C LYS A 914 -0.86 -28.00 -24.55
N LEU A 915 -1.33 -27.92 -25.79
CA LEU A 915 -2.77 -27.91 -26.11
C LEU A 915 -3.40 -29.27 -25.81
N SER A 916 -4.49 -29.24 -25.05
CA SER A 916 -5.31 -30.42 -24.67
C SER A 916 -6.64 -30.48 -25.42
N GLU A 917 -7.08 -29.38 -26.02
CA GLU A 917 -8.37 -29.25 -26.70
C GLU A 917 -8.19 -28.81 -28.17
N GLY A 918 -9.10 -29.24 -29.05
CA GLY A 918 -9.12 -28.86 -30.47
C GLY A 918 -8.01 -29.44 -31.35
N VAL A 919 -7.05 -30.17 -30.79
CA VAL A 919 -5.96 -30.82 -31.53
C VAL A 919 -6.35 -32.22 -32.00
N VAL A 920 -6.13 -32.52 -33.28
CA VAL A 920 -6.28 -33.86 -33.88
C VAL A 920 -5.04 -34.16 -34.73
N ILE A 921 -4.41 -35.32 -34.51
CA ILE A 921 -3.24 -35.78 -35.26
C ILE A 921 -3.60 -37.09 -35.96
N GLU A 922 -3.64 -37.07 -37.30
CA GLU A 922 -4.02 -38.23 -38.12
C GLU A 922 -3.09 -38.36 -39.34
N ASN A 923 -2.41 -39.50 -39.50
CA ASN A 923 -1.62 -39.93 -40.67
C ASN A 923 -1.10 -38.78 -41.57
N ASN A 924 -0.03 -38.13 -41.12
CA ASN A 924 0.64 -36.99 -41.77
C ASN A 924 -0.08 -35.64 -41.69
N THR A 925 -1.14 -35.50 -40.90
CA THR A 925 -1.82 -34.21 -40.66
C THR A 925 -1.85 -33.84 -39.18
N ILE A 926 -1.84 -32.53 -38.91
CA ILE A 926 -2.12 -31.92 -37.61
C ILE A 926 -3.23 -30.91 -37.84
N THR A 927 -4.36 -31.06 -37.15
CA THR A 927 -5.43 -30.06 -37.11
C THR A 927 -5.45 -29.42 -35.74
N LEU A 928 -5.47 -28.08 -35.68
CA LEU A 928 -5.56 -27.31 -34.44
C LEU A 928 -6.37 -26.01 -34.63
N PRO A 929 -6.96 -25.43 -33.57
CA PRO A 929 -7.44 -24.05 -33.60
C PRO A 929 -6.26 -23.09 -33.77
N THR A 930 -6.41 -22.09 -34.64
CA THR A 930 -5.38 -21.09 -34.92
C THR A 930 -5.89 -19.69 -34.67
N GLN A 931 -5.03 -18.83 -34.13
CA GLN A 931 -5.29 -17.41 -33.91
C GLN A 931 -4.39 -16.55 -34.79
N ALA A 932 -4.84 -15.33 -35.09
CA ALA A 932 -4.08 -14.38 -35.89
C ALA A 932 -2.78 -13.98 -35.16
N ASN A 933 -1.70 -13.85 -35.93
CA ASN A 933 -0.35 -13.53 -35.47
C ASN A 933 0.16 -14.38 -34.29
N THR A 934 -0.33 -15.62 -34.16
CA THR A 934 -0.01 -16.50 -33.02
C THR A 934 0.97 -17.59 -33.42
N THR A 935 1.95 -17.85 -32.54
CA THR A 935 3.01 -18.84 -32.72
C THR A 935 2.70 -20.14 -31.98
N TYR A 936 2.86 -21.25 -32.68
CA TYR A 936 2.70 -22.62 -32.20
C TYR A 936 3.96 -23.43 -32.48
N LEU A 937 4.19 -24.50 -31.72
CA LEU A 937 5.29 -25.44 -31.88
C LEU A 937 4.75 -26.87 -31.86
N ALA A 938 4.96 -27.62 -32.95
CA ALA A 938 4.74 -29.07 -32.97
C ALA A 938 6.08 -29.78 -32.72
N SER A 939 6.23 -30.52 -31.61
CA SER A 939 7.52 -31.07 -31.16
C SER A 939 7.41 -32.54 -30.73
N THR A 940 8.45 -33.32 -31.04
CA THR A 940 8.68 -34.70 -30.55
C THR A 940 9.41 -34.75 -29.21
N ALA A 941 9.88 -33.61 -28.70
CA ALA A 941 10.41 -33.45 -27.36
C ALA A 941 9.45 -32.58 -26.52
N GLU A 942 9.37 -32.87 -25.22
CA GLU A 942 8.66 -31.99 -24.29
C GLU A 942 9.46 -30.70 -24.06
N MET A 943 8.75 -29.59 -23.90
CA MET A 943 9.37 -28.32 -23.50
C MET A 943 9.73 -28.37 -22.01
N LEU A 944 10.72 -27.57 -21.61
CA LEU A 944 11.13 -27.48 -20.21
C LEU A 944 9.97 -26.96 -19.34
N SER A 945 9.83 -27.52 -18.14
CA SER A 945 8.77 -27.17 -17.17
C SER A 945 8.73 -25.67 -16.88
N ARG A 946 9.88 -25.04 -16.65
CA ARG A 946 9.99 -23.59 -16.41
C ARG A 946 9.51 -22.70 -17.56
N GLU A 947 9.48 -23.20 -18.81
CA GLU A 947 8.98 -22.45 -19.97
C GLU A 947 7.51 -22.72 -20.27
N THR A 948 6.87 -23.62 -19.52
CA THR A 948 5.52 -24.08 -19.79
C THR A 948 4.53 -23.78 -18.67
N ILE A 949 3.27 -23.72 -19.06
CA ILE A 949 2.08 -23.60 -18.23
C ILE A 949 1.09 -24.70 -18.64
N LYS A 950 0.17 -25.04 -17.74
CA LYS A 950 -0.83 -26.10 -17.90
C LYS A 950 -2.24 -25.53 -18.07
N GLN A 951 -3.19 -26.36 -18.48
CA GLN A 951 -4.61 -26.01 -18.38
C GLN A 951 -5.02 -25.83 -16.91
N GLY A 952 -5.88 -24.85 -16.64
CA GLY A 952 -6.30 -24.43 -15.31
C GLY A 952 -5.40 -23.33 -14.72
N TRP A 953 -5.23 -23.35 -13.41
CA TRP A 953 -4.50 -22.35 -12.63
C TRP A 953 -2.97 -22.45 -12.78
N ASN A 954 -2.33 -21.30 -13.02
CA ASN A 954 -0.89 -21.13 -13.10
C ASN A 954 -0.46 -19.86 -12.34
N LYS A 955 0.66 -19.92 -11.61
CA LYS A 955 1.28 -18.75 -10.96
C LYS A 955 2.48 -18.30 -11.79
N VAL A 956 2.50 -17.05 -12.21
CA VAL A 956 3.56 -16.45 -13.05
C VAL A 956 3.86 -15.05 -12.52
N ASN A 957 5.13 -14.73 -12.27
CA ASN A 957 5.58 -13.43 -11.73
C ASN A 957 4.75 -13.00 -10.50
N ASN A 958 4.64 -13.92 -9.52
CA ASN A 958 3.80 -13.89 -8.32
C ASN A 958 2.26 -13.81 -8.53
N ASN A 959 1.76 -13.46 -9.71
CA ASN A 959 0.34 -13.37 -10.02
C ASN A 959 -0.28 -14.73 -10.42
N TRP A 960 -1.57 -14.92 -10.13
CA TRP A 960 -2.34 -16.09 -10.56
C TRP A 960 -3.15 -15.81 -11.82
N TYR A 961 -3.18 -16.78 -12.73
CA TYR A 961 -3.89 -16.75 -14.00
C TYR A 961 -4.56 -18.10 -14.28
N MET A 962 -5.70 -18.11 -14.98
CA MET A 962 -6.32 -19.35 -15.49
C MET A 962 -6.27 -19.41 -17.02
N VAL A 963 -5.90 -20.56 -17.58
CA VAL A 963 -5.77 -20.78 -19.03
C VAL A 963 -6.52 -22.05 -19.44
N ASN A 964 -7.28 -22.02 -20.53
CA ASN A 964 -8.07 -23.17 -21.01
C ASN A 964 -7.24 -24.14 -21.89
N GLY A 965 -7.85 -25.23 -22.37
CA GLY A 965 -7.15 -26.24 -23.18
C GLY A 965 -6.77 -25.80 -24.60
N THR A 966 -7.34 -24.70 -25.10
CA THR A 966 -6.94 -24.02 -26.36
C THR A 966 -5.85 -22.97 -26.14
N GLY A 967 -5.38 -22.81 -24.90
CA GLY A 967 -4.31 -21.90 -24.53
C GLY A 967 -4.70 -20.43 -24.51
N ASP A 968 -5.96 -20.14 -24.17
CA ASP A 968 -6.50 -18.80 -24.04
C ASP A 968 -6.58 -18.39 -22.58
N LEU A 969 -6.12 -17.17 -22.29
CA LEU A 969 -6.20 -16.56 -20.96
C LEU A 969 -7.67 -16.27 -20.64
N GLN A 970 -8.14 -16.75 -19.49
CA GLN A 970 -9.51 -16.54 -19.04
C GLN A 970 -9.66 -15.19 -18.32
N VAL A 971 -10.87 -14.63 -18.36
CA VAL A 971 -11.22 -13.32 -17.78
C VAL A 971 -12.63 -13.35 -17.17
N GLY A 972 -12.94 -12.41 -16.29
CA GLY A 972 -14.22 -12.32 -15.57
C GLY A 972 -14.43 -13.48 -14.59
N TRP A 973 -15.69 -13.78 -14.29
CA TRP A 973 -16.09 -14.90 -13.43
C TRP A 973 -15.75 -16.26 -14.05
N GLN A 974 -14.92 -17.03 -13.36
CA GLN A 974 -14.52 -18.39 -13.72
C GLN A 974 -14.94 -19.36 -12.61
N LYS A 975 -15.31 -20.59 -12.97
CA LYS A 975 -15.74 -21.61 -12.01
C LYS A 975 -15.03 -22.94 -12.23
N ASP A 976 -14.55 -23.52 -11.13
CA ASP A 976 -13.99 -24.86 -11.09
C ASP A 976 -14.68 -25.74 -10.02
N ASN A 977 -13.98 -26.75 -9.50
CA ASN A 977 -14.45 -27.68 -8.49
C ASN A 977 -14.32 -27.15 -7.04
N VAL A 978 -13.63 -26.03 -6.83
CA VAL A 978 -13.46 -25.37 -5.51
C VAL A 978 -14.47 -24.23 -5.37
N GLY A 979 -14.65 -23.41 -6.40
CA GLY A 979 -15.59 -22.29 -6.32
C GLY A 979 -15.69 -21.44 -7.59
N TRP A 980 -16.25 -20.25 -7.42
CA TRP A 980 -16.10 -19.13 -8.37
C TRP A 980 -14.86 -18.31 -7.99
N ALA A 981 -14.15 -17.78 -8.98
CA ALA A 981 -13.10 -16.76 -8.81
C ALA A 981 -13.27 -15.69 -9.90
N TYR A 982 -12.71 -14.50 -9.70
CA TYR A 982 -12.72 -13.44 -10.72
C TYR A 982 -11.33 -13.15 -11.24
N LEU A 983 -11.20 -13.07 -12.56
CA LEU A 983 -9.99 -12.69 -13.28
C LEU A 983 -10.21 -11.33 -13.93
N SER A 984 -9.27 -10.39 -13.77
CA SER A 984 -9.38 -9.04 -14.31
C SER A 984 -9.69 -9.04 -15.82
N PRO A 985 -10.74 -8.32 -16.27
CA PRO A 985 -11.07 -8.19 -17.69
C PRO A 985 -9.97 -7.55 -18.56
N THR A 986 -8.99 -6.85 -17.97
CA THR A 986 -7.94 -6.14 -18.73
C THR A 986 -6.67 -6.97 -18.93
N ASN A 987 -6.33 -7.87 -17.98
CA ASN A 987 -5.05 -8.58 -17.98
C ASN A 987 -5.11 -10.03 -17.45
N GLY A 988 -6.29 -10.54 -17.09
CA GLY A 988 -6.49 -11.92 -16.62
C GLY A 988 -5.91 -12.26 -15.25
N VAL A 989 -5.40 -11.27 -14.50
CA VAL A 989 -4.88 -11.47 -13.14
C VAL A 989 -6.03 -11.78 -12.17
N MET A 990 -5.89 -12.83 -11.38
CA MET A 990 -6.83 -13.19 -10.31
C MET A 990 -6.99 -12.06 -9.30
N GLN A 991 -8.23 -11.71 -8.97
CA GLN A 991 -8.55 -10.68 -7.98
C GLN A 991 -8.77 -11.32 -6.59
N THR A 992 -8.56 -10.54 -5.54
CA THR A 992 -8.85 -10.85 -4.14
C THR A 992 -9.55 -9.64 -3.49
N ASN A 993 -10.06 -9.82 -2.27
CA ASN A 993 -10.80 -8.84 -1.47
C ASN A 993 -12.11 -8.40 -2.16
N TRP A 994 -12.58 -7.17 -1.88
CA TRP A 994 -13.85 -6.66 -2.40
C TRP A 994 -13.80 -6.33 -3.90
N LEU A 995 -14.77 -6.89 -4.63
CA LEU A 995 -14.99 -6.66 -6.05
C LEU A 995 -16.39 -6.05 -6.27
N LEU A 996 -16.45 -4.91 -6.96
CA LEU A 996 -17.70 -4.35 -7.48
C LEU A 996 -17.89 -4.77 -8.94
N ASP A 997 -18.82 -5.68 -9.20
CA ASP A 997 -19.14 -6.19 -10.53
C ASP A 997 -20.65 -5.99 -10.81
N VAL A 998 -20.97 -5.30 -11.91
CA VAL A 998 -22.35 -4.97 -12.35
C VAL A 998 -23.24 -4.42 -11.21
N GLY A 999 -22.71 -3.47 -10.43
CA GLY A 999 -23.45 -2.81 -9.34
C GLY A 999 -23.65 -3.65 -8.08
N LYS A 1000 -23.06 -4.84 -8.00
CA LYS A 1000 -23.05 -5.72 -6.82
C LYS A 1000 -21.65 -5.86 -6.26
N TRP A 1001 -21.52 -5.80 -4.94
CA TRP A 1001 -20.28 -6.16 -4.24
C TRP A 1001 -20.19 -7.67 -4.02
N TYR A 1002 -18.98 -8.20 -4.14
CA TYR A 1002 -18.61 -9.59 -3.90
C TYR A 1002 -17.30 -9.62 -3.09
N TYR A 1003 -17.16 -10.58 -2.18
CA TYR A 1003 -15.89 -10.79 -1.47
C TYR A 1003 -15.13 -11.99 -2.04
N LEU A 1004 -13.89 -11.79 -2.46
CA LEU A 1004 -12.96 -12.82 -2.90
C LEU A 1004 -11.93 -13.04 -1.79
N LYS A 1005 -11.79 -14.28 -1.30
CA LYS A 1005 -10.79 -14.63 -0.27
C LYS A 1005 -9.37 -14.54 -0.83
N ASP A 1006 -8.35 -14.59 0.03
CA ASP A 1006 -6.92 -14.58 -0.34
C ASP A 1006 -6.53 -15.62 -1.40
N ASN A 1007 -7.26 -16.74 -1.45
CA ASN A 1007 -7.09 -17.79 -2.45
C ASN A 1007 -7.88 -17.55 -3.76
N GLY A 1008 -8.36 -16.32 -3.99
CA GLY A 1008 -9.09 -15.86 -5.18
C GLY A 1008 -10.56 -16.29 -5.26
N TYR A 1009 -11.00 -17.24 -4.43
CA TYR A 1009 -12.36 -17.74 -4.52
C TYR A 1009 -13.36 -16.83 -3.83
N MET A 1010 -14.50 -16.63 -4.48
CA MET A 1010 -15.69 -15.98 -3.97
C MET A 1010 -16.16 -16.61 -2.65
N ALA A 1011 -16.62 -15.77 -1.74
CA ALA A 1011 -17.28 -16.20 -0.51
C ALA A 1011 -18.81 -16.28 -0.65
N THR A 1012 -19.41 -17.06 0.24
CA THR A 1012 -20.85 -17.14 0.49
C THR A 1012 -21.06 -17.40 1.99
N GLY A 1013 -22.18 -16.96 2.53
CA GLY A 1013 -22.41 -16.92 3.98
C GLY A 1013 -21.72 -15.73 4.65
N TRP A 1014 -21.57 -15.82 5.97
CA TRP A 1014 -20.86 -14.84 6.78
C TRP A 1014 -19.36 -14.84 6.49
N ILE A 1015 -18.80 -13.67 6.19
CA ILE A 1015 -17.36 -13.41 6.18
C ILE A 1015 -17.01 -12.29 7.14
N LYS A 1016 -15.78 -12.32 7.65
CA LYS A 1016 -15.20 -11.24 8.43
C LYS A 1016 -14.07 -10.62 7.63
N ASP A 1017 -14.14 -9.31 7.42
CA ASP A 1017 -13.10 -8.52 6.76
C ASP A 1017 -12.61 -7.47 7.76
N GLY A 1018 -11.32 -7.51 8.07
CA GLY A 1018 -10.76 -6.86 9.26
C GLY A 1018 -11.53 -7.24 10.54
N TYR A 1019 -12.20 -6.25 11.15
CA TYR A 1019 -13.04 -6.43 12.33
C TYR A 1019 -14.52 -6.64 12.01
N THR A 1020 -14.98 -6.27 10.82
CA THR A 1020 -16.40 -6.17 10.46
C THR A 1020 -16.91 -7.47 9.85
N TRP A 1021 -18.12 -7.91 10.25
CA TRP A 1021 -18.81 -9.02 9.61
C TRP A 1021 -19.68 -8.52 8.45
N TYR A 1022 -19.71 -9.27 7.36
CA TYR A 1022 -20.56 -9.06 6.19
C TYR A 1022 -21.21 -10.40 5.81
N TYR A 1023 -22.34 -10.35 5.10
CA TYR A 1023 -22.98 -11.55 4.58
C TYR A 1023 -23.03 -11.57 3.05
N CYS A 1024 -22.35 -12.54 2.45
CA CYS A 1024 -22.46 -12.83 1.02
C CYS A 1024 -23.61 -13.81 0.78
N ASN A 1025 -24.57 -13.43 -0.07
CA ASN A 1025 -25.70 -14.28 -0.45
C ASN A 1025 -25.24 -15.57 -1.17
N ALA A 1026 -26.17 -16.49 -1.42
CA ALA A 1026 -25.89 -17.73 -2.14
C ALA A 1026 -25.42 -17.54 -3.60
N ASP A 1027 -25.64 -16.35 -4.19
CA ASP A 1027 -25.08 -15.94 -5.48
C ASP A 1027 -23.73 -15.19 -5.37
N GLY A 1028 -23.19 -15.06 -4.15
CA GLY A 1028 -21.97 -14.32 -3.82
C GLY A 1028 -22.16 -12.84 -3.50
N SER A 1029 -23.30 -12.25 -3.85
CA SER A 1029 -23.49 -10.81 -3.73
C SER A 1029 -23.69 -10.39 -2.27
N MET A 1030 -23.04 -9.29 -1.86
CA MET A 1030 -23.16 -8.73 -0.51
C MET A 1030 -24.61 -8.34 -0.20
N ALA A 1031 -25.12 -8.78 0.95
CA ALA A 1031 -26.38 -8.32 1.50
C ALA A 1031 -26.24 -6.87 1.99
N ALA A 1032 -27.29 -6.04 1.84
CA ALA A 1032 -27.35 -4.67 2.33
C ALA A 1032 -28.81 -4.29 2.67
N ASN A 1033 -29.01 -3.37 3.62
CA ASN A 1033 -30.32 -2.90 4.09
C ASN A 1033 -31.30 -4.04 4.43
N THR A 1034 -30.85 -5.06 5.18
CA THR A 1034 -31.61 -6.29 5.39
C THR A 1034 -31.32 -6.92 6.76
N THR A 1035 -31.72 -8.17 6.99
CA THR A 1035 -31.48 -8.90 8.24
C THR A 1035 -31.26 -10.37 7.94
N ILE A 1036 -30.16 -10.93 8.44
CA ILE A 1036 -29.71 -12.30 8.18
C ILE A 1036 -29.49 -13.01 9.52
N ASP A 1037 -30.05 -14.21 9.70
CA ASP A 1037 -29.94 -15.02 10.94
C ASP A 1037 -30.37 -14.32 12.25
N GLY A 1038 -31.04 -13.17 12.16
CA GLY A 1038 -31.43 -12.32 13.29
C GLY A 1038 -30.59 -11.05 13.45
N TYR A 1039 -29.49 -10.93 12.73
CA TYR A 1039 -28.55 -9.81 12.74
C TYR A 1039 -28.87 -8.78 11.65
N HIS A 1040 -28.84 -7.49 11.98
CA HIS A 1040 -29.16 -6.42 11.05
C HIS A 1040 -27.96 -6.09 10.13
N ILE A 1041 -28.23 -5.79 8.85
CA ILE A 1041 -27.20 -5.49 7.85
C ILE A 1041 -27.44 -4.09 7.29
N GLY A 1042 -26.46 -3.20 7.45
CA GLY A 1042 -26.49 -1.79 7.06
C GLY A 1042 -26.52 -1.56 5.54
N SER A 1043 -26.59 -0.28 5.15
CA SER A 1043 -26.62 0.14 3.74
C SER A 1043 -25.31 -0.12 2.98
N ASN A 1044 -24.19 -0.17 3.70
CA ASN A 1044 -22.86 -0.56 3.24
C ASN A 1044 -22.60 -2.08 3.34
N GLY A 1045 -23.59 -2.87 3.74
CA GLY A 1045 -23.49 -4.33 3.89
C GLY A 1045 -22.76 -4.84 5.13
N ALA A 1046 -22.26 -3.95 5.99
CA ALA A 1046 -21.72 -4.31 7.29
C ALA A 1046 -22.82 -4.82 8.23
N TRP A 1047 -22.48 -5.77 9.08
CA TRP A 1047 -23.27 -6.12 10.26
C TRP A 1047 -23.33 -4.95 11.24
N ILE A 1048 -24.53 -4.70 11.75
CA ILE A 1048 -24.84 -3.77 12.84
C ILE A 1048 -25.69 -4.50 13.89
N GLU A 1049 -25.48 -4.19 15.17
CA GLU A 1049 -26.24 -4.76 16.30
C GLU A 1049 -27.66 -4.18 16.42
#